data_AF-Q1YPK4-F1
#
_entry.id   AF-Q1YPK4-F1
#
_cell.length_a   1.000
_cell.length_b   1.000
_cell.length_c   1.000
_cell.angle_alpha   90.00
_cell.angle_beta   90.00
_cell.angle_gamma   90.00
#
_symmetry.space_group_name_H-M   'P 1'
#
loop_
_entity.id
_entity.type
_entity.pdbx_description
1 polymer ?
#
loop_
_entity_poly.entity_id
_entity_poly.type
_entity_poly.pdbx_seq_one_letter_code
_entity_poly.pdbx_strand_id
1 'polypeptide(L)'
;MFSDYLFHHKSKSLIVGITATILTACGGGGGGSDSPANPPAADTRAPVITLSGSSSMPHEQGIAFTDPGASVTDNVDSNLSVSVAGEVNSAEAGSYTLTYSSSDSAGNTVSETRTVIVADTSSPVIALAGDQAISINTNDAWSDAGATATDTVDGEVAVTVTGVVDNGTAGVYTVTYTAIDVAGNSDSVIRTVTVEDATSGPTVADDLLIIQDGATSIEWDTGLVIVDQAKGWGRCETGDDASCPSTTWSVVSDSERGDVLQINHAVGAELGFVIAQTSTPYDLSDYAGGTIEFDVKIISGDNKLTMKSECLFPCSSGDFSLGAIEGSGWVALSVSINELVDQGLILGGVDIGFAIWATDHDSTVFQVDNVRWVANPNGPIASSGNTGGTLSDWVKADPSIGYQSADSYVGYTKVFSDEFDGTELDTDMWRFDIGTGSNGWGNNELEYYREENASVENGLLVIEARKENFGGRAYTSSRIKTEDNFSFTYGRVDVRAVVAEGKGLWSAIWMLGQNFADVSWPYSGEIDIVDTVGGPGNEDTAVHNVYYNNGGLDASYSPRSAGTEHKLSSGATYSNSFHVFSIEWSPDKIIWYVDDVQTHSLSIADGSDRAEAFRKDFFLILNVAIGGDWPGSPVTATQFPRGMLVDYVRVFQLTP
;
A
#
# COMPACT_ATOMS: atom_id res chain seq x y z
N MET A 1 -14.43 -29.72 54.53
CA MET A 1 -15.68 -29.37 55.23
C MET A 1 -16.37 -28.32 54.37
N PHE A 2 -17.36 -28.72 53.55
CA PHE A 2 -18.82 -28.54 53.78
C PHE A 2 -19.22 -27.05 53.78
N SER A 3 -20.23 -26.55 53.05
CA SER A 3 -21.41 -27.14 52.39
C SER A 3 -22.13 -26.04 51.56
N ASP A 4 -22.71 -26.46 50.42
CA ASP A 4 -24.02 -26.14 49.79
C ASP A 4 -24.71 -24.76 49.92
N TYR A 5 -25.33 -24.28 48.82
CA TYR A 5 -26.80 -24.31 48.65
C TYR A 5 -27.27 -24.03 47.20
N LEU A 6 -28.25 -24.84 46.77
CA LEU A 6 -29.04 -24.83 45.52
C LEU A 6 -30.25 -23.87 45.57
N PHE A 7 -30.77 -23.45 44.39
CA PHE A 7 -32.20 -23.48 43.93
C PHE A 7 -32.25 -22.88 42.49
N HIS A 8 -32.44 -23.62 41.38
CA HIS A 8 -33.65 -24.19 40.75
C HIS A 8 -34.86 -23.25 40.54
N HIS A 9 -35.11 -22.86 39.28
CA HIS A 9 -36.46 -22.71 38.72
C HIS A 9 -36.47 -23.02 37.22
N LYS A 10 -37.21 -24.08 36.82
CA LYS A 10 -37.58 -24.42 35.45
C LYS A 10 -38.97 -23.85 35.13
N SER A 11 -39.09 -23.18 33.99
CA SER A 11 -40.35 -22.73 33.37
C SER A 11 -41.08 -23.91 32.71
N LYS A 12 -42.41 -23.93 32.82
CA LYS A 12 -43.33 -24.98 32.37
C LYS A 12 -43.86 -24.67 30.97
N SER A 13 -43.71 -25.60 30.03
CA SER A 13 -44.47 -25.64 28.77
C SER A 13 -45.76 -26.42 28.96
N LEU A 14 -46.89 -25.84 28.53
CA LEU A 14 -48.23 -26.43 28.59
C LEU A 14 -48.56 -27.02 27.21
N ILE A 15 -48.74 -28.35 27.15
CA ILE A 15 -49.30 -29.08 26.00
C ILE A 15 -50.74 -29.43 26.37
N VAL A 16 -51.71 -29.01 25.55
CA VAL A 16 -53.10 -29.47 25.63
C VAL A 16 -53.44 -30.16 24.32
N GLY A 17 -53.54 -31.49 24.35
CA GLY A 17 -54.22 -32.30 23.35
C GLY A 17 -55.63 -32.62 23.83
N ILE A 18 -56.63 -32.42 22.97
CA ILE A 18 -58.01 -32.86 23.24
C ILE A 18 -58.43 -33.87 22.17
N THR A 19 -58.91 -35.00 22.68
CA THR A 19 -59.34 -36.21 21.99
C THR A 19 -60.80 -36.11 21.56
N ALA A 20 -61.14 -36.79 20.47
CA ALA A 20 -62.48 -36.90 19.90
C ALA A 20 -63.45 -37.75 20.76
N THR A 21 -64.76 -37.50 20.63
CA THR A 21 -65.80 -38.48 21.00
C THR A 21 -66.98 -38.40 20.02
N ILE A 22 -67.44 -39.59 19.62
CA ILE A 22 -68.47 -39.89 18.64
C ILE A 22 -69.85 -39.84 19.30
N LEU A 23 -70.87 -39.32 18.61
CA LEU A 23 -72.28 -39.61 18.90
C LEU A 23 -73.05 -39.89 17.60
N THR A 24 -73.63 -41.08 17.52
CA THR A 24 -74.55 -41.54 16.47
C THR A 24 -76.01 -41.29 16.89
N ALA A 25 -76.83 -40.76 15.99
CA ALA A 25 -78.28 -40.94 16.00
C ALA A 25 -78.86 -40.90 14.56
N CYS A 26 -79.75 -41.85 14.29
CA CYS A 26 -80.41 -42.13 13.01
C CYS A 26 -81.63 -41.23 12.73
N GLY A 27 -81.92 -41.08 11.43
CA GLY A 27 -83.20 -40.68 10.82
C GLY A 27 -82.92 -39.79 9.59
N GLY A 28 -83.25 -40.10 8.33
CA GLY A 28 -84.23 -40.99 7.75
C GLY A 28 -85.20 -40.15 6.91
N GLY A 29 -85.02 -40.06 5.58
CA GLY A 29 -86.09 -39.64 4.64
C GLY A 29 -85.71 -38.71 3.48
N GLY A 30 -85.47 -39.30 2.30
CA GLY A 30 -86.10 -38.94 1.00
C GLY A 30 -85.90 -37.56 0.35
N GLY A 31 -85.07 -37.54 -0.70
CA GLY A 31 -85.43 -37.05 -2.05
C GLY A 31 -85.50 -35.54 -2.33
N GLY A 32 -84.60 -35.03 -3.19
CA GLY A 32 -84.77 -33.74 -3.87
C GLY A 32 -83.44 -33.19 -4.39
N SER A 33 -83.30 -33.16 -5.72
CA SER A 33 -82.18 -32.57 -6.45
C SER A 33 -82.10 -31.06 -6.27
N ASP A 34 -80.97 -30.57 -5.76
CA ASP A 34 -80.25 -29.35 -6.19
C ASP A 34 -79.06 -29.18 -5.24
N SER A 35 -77.83 -29.38 -5.72
CA SER A 35 -76.63 -29.07 -4.94
C SER A 35 -76.50 -27.55 -4.83
N PRO A 36 -76.60 -26.92 -3.65
CA PRO A 36 -76.10 -25.58 -3.50
C PRO A 36 -74.57 -25.65 -3.65
N ALA A 37 -74.00 -24.75 -4.44
CA ALA A 37 -72.57 -24.52 -4.41
C ALA A 37 -72.19 -24.28 -2.94
N ASN A 38 -71.26 -25.08 -2.40
CA ASN A 38 -70.68 -24.82 -1.10
C ASN A 38 -70.23 -23.34 -1.10
N PRO A 39 -70.61 -22.51 -0.12
CA PRO A 39 -70.04 -21.18 -0.01
C PRO A 39 -68.51 -21.32 0.01
N PRO A 40 -67.76 -20.44 -0.68
CA PRO A 40 -66.31 -20.49 -0.62
C PRO A 40 -65.89 -20.51 0.85
N ALA A 41 -64.95 -21.42 1.18
CA ALA A 41 -64.47 -21.56 2.55
C ALA A 41 -64.04 -20.18 3.05
N ALA A 42 -64.53 -19.78 4.24
CA ALA A 42 -64.17 -18.50 4.83
C ALA A 42 -62.65 -18.43 4.98
N ASP A 43 -62.06 -17.32 4.54
CA ASP A 43 -60.63 -17.11 4.75
C ASP A 43 -60.36 -16.90 6.23
N THR A 44 -59.42 -17.67 6.75
CA THR A 44 -59.10 -17.75 8.19
C THR A 44 -57.61 -17.58 8.45
N ARG A 45 -56.82 -17.29 7.40
CA ARG A 45 -55.37 -17.15 7.50
C ARG A 45 -55.03 -15.67 7.45
N ALA A 46 -54.21 -15.22 8.38
CA ALA A 46 -53.72 -13.84 8.35
C ALA A 46 -52.66 -13.67 7.25
N PRO A 47 -52.48 -12.43 6.74
CA PRO A 47 -51.38 -12.09 5.87
C PRO A 47 -50.02 -12.37 6.53
N VAL A 48 -48.98 -12.45 5.71
CA VAL A 48 -47.58 -12.60 6.15
C VAL A 48 -46.83 -11.34 5.78
N ILE A 49 -46.28 -10.64 6.78
CA ILE A 49 -45.35 -9.52 6.58
C ILE A 49 -43.92 -10.07 6.53
N THR A 50 -43.15 -9.58 5.56
CA THR A 50 -41.71 -9.82 5.45
C THR A 50 -41.00 -8.47 5.47
N LEU A 51 -40.22 -8.21 6.53
CA LEU A 51 -39.41 -6.99 6.64
C LEU A 51 -38.36 -6.95 5.53
N SER A 52 -38.14 -5.77 4.94
CA SER A 52 -37.01 -5.53 4.07
C SER A 52 -35.79 -5.26 4.94
N GLY A 53 -34.84 -6.19 5.04
CA GLY A 53 -33.71 -6.10 5.96
C GLY A 53 -34.05 -6.50 7.41
N SER A 54 -33.10 -6.28 8.32
CA SER A 54 -33.13 -6.85 9.68
C SER A 54 -34.22 -6.28 10.58
N SER A 55 -34.76 -7.13 11.48
CA SER A 55 -35.69 -6.74 12.55
C SER A 55 -35.01 -6.00 13.71
N SER A 56 -33.68 -5.96 13.75
CA SER A 56 -32.88 -5.14 14.63
C SER A 56 -31.80 -4.44 13.81
N MET A 57 -31.72 -3.11 13.87
CA MET A 57 -30.76 -2.31 13.10
C MET A 57 -29.95 -1.41 14.05
N PRO A 58 -28.63 -1.60 14.17
CA PRO A 58 -27.78 -0.55 14.72
C PRO A 58 -27.80 0.66 13.78
N HIS A 59 -27.70 1.85 14.33
CA HIS A 59 -27.71 3.10 13.56
C HIS A 59 -26.80 4.13 14.24
N GLU A 60 -25.96 4.78 13.45
CA GLU A 60 -25.01 5.77 13.98
C GLU A 60 -25.75 7.04 14.45
N GLN A 61 -25.39 7.55 15.63
CA GLN A 61 -26.00 8.76 16.16
C GLN A 61 -25.63 9.97 15.28
N GLY A 62 -26.59 10.88 15.08
CA GLY A 62 -26.41 12.08 14.25
C GLY A 62 -26.57 11.84 12.75
N ILE A 63 -26.58 10.59 12.28
CA ILE A 63 -26.83 10.25 10.87
C ILE A 63 -28.33 10.06 10.62
N ALA A 64 -28.88 10.45 9.47
CA ALA A 64 -30.31 10.27 9.18
C ALA A 64 -30.69 8.79 8.98
N PHE A 65 -31.71 8.29 9.69
CA PHE A 65 -32.23 6.93 9.49
C PHE A 65 -33.27 6.89 8.36
N THR A 66 -33.13 5.92 7.44
CA THR A 66 -34.11 5.63 6.38
C THR A 66 -34.70 4.24 6.59
N ASP A 67 -36.02 4.14 6.79
CA ASP A 67 -36.71 2.85 6.95
C ASP A 67 -36.70 2.06 5.63
N PRO A 68 -36.10 0.85 5.59
CA PRO A 68 -36.12 -0.01 4.40
C PRO A 68 -37.52 -0.57 4.06
N GLY A 69 -38.49 -0.45 4.97
CA GLY A 69 -39.88 -0.86 4.78
C GLY A 69 -40.12 -2.37 4.98
N ALA A 70 -41.28 -2.84 4.51
CA ALA A 70 -41.67 -4.24 4.55
C ALA A 70 -42.66 -4.57 3.41
N SER A 71 -42.76 -5.85 3.06
CA SER A 71 -43.72 -6.39 2.09
C SER A 71 -44.77 -7.25 2.78
N VAL A 72 -45.91 -7.48 2.13
CA VAL A 72 -46.99 -8.32 2.64
C VAL A 72 -47.53 -9.25 1.54
N THR A 73 -47.81 -10.50 1.89
CA THR A 73 -48.46 -11.49 1.03
C THR A 73 -49.61 -12.17 1.76
N ASP A 74 -50.61 -12.63 1.02
CA ASP A 74 -51.72 -13.41 1.58
C ASP A 74 -52.13 -14.53 0.60
N ASN A 75 -52.82 -15.56 1.09
CA ASN A 75 -53.26 -16.70 0.29
C ASN A 75 -54.48 -16.44 -0.60
N VAL A 76 -55.28 -15.42 -0.31
CA VAL A 76 -56.51 -15.07 -1.05
C VAL A 76 -56.47 -13.64 -1.57
N ASP A 77 -55.96 -12.69 -0.77
CA ASP A 77 -55.92 -11.26 -1.11
C ASP A 77 -54.58 -10.84 -1.77
N SER A 78 -54.66 -10.16 -2.92
CA SER A 78 -53.47 -9.76 -3.71
C SER A 78 -53.12 -8.27 -3.67
N ASN A 79 -53.98 -7.43 -3.08
CA ASN A 79 -53.83 -5.97 -3.05
C ASN A 79 -53.71 -5.43 -1.61
N LEU A 80 -52.89 -6.08 -0.78
CA LEU A 80 -52.63 -5.65 0.60
C LEU A 80 -51.51 -4.60 0.64
N SER A 81 -51.54 -3.77 1.68
CA SER A 81 -50.54 -2.73 1.93
C SER A 81 -50.06 -2.79 3.36
N VAL A 82 -48.78 -2.50 3.60
CA VAL A 82 -48.22 -2.40 4.94
C VAL A 82 -48.37 -0.96 5.45
N SER A 83 -48.86 -0.82 6.68
CA SER A 83 -48.82 0.44 7.42
C SER A 83 -47.69 0.42 8.44
N VAL A 84 -46.96 1.54 8.57
CA VAL A 84 -45.84 1.69 9.51
C VAL A 84 -46.22 2.68 10.60
N ALA A 85 -45.99 2.32 11.85
CA ALA A 85 -46.15 3.18 13.01
C ALA A 85 -44.86 3.22 13.84
N GLY A 86 -44.52 4.38 14.40
CA GLY A 86 -43.25 4.63 15.08
C GLY A 86 -42.36 5.59 14.29
N GLU A 87 -41.35 6.14 14.96
CA GLU A 87 -40.35 7.05 14.38
C GLU A 87 -39.00 6.77 15.05
N VAL A 88 -37.91 6.93 14.31
CA VAL A 88 -36.55 6.79 14.82
C VAL A 88 -35.95 8.18 14.93
N ASN A 89 -35.65 8.63 16.15
CA ASN A 89 -34.90 9.85 16.36
C ASN A 89 -33.40 9.52 16.34
N SER A 90 -32.77 9.68 15.19
CA SER A 90 -31.35 9.35 15.05
C SER A 90 -30.39 10.36 15.68
N ALA A 91 -30.89 11.51 16.15
CA ALA A 91 -30.07 12.47 16.90
C ALA A 91 -29.85 12.06 18.36
N GLU A 92 -30.64 11.11 18.88
CA GLU A 92 -30.60 10.68 20.28
C GLU A 92 -30.31 9.19 20.37
N ALA A 93 -29.24 8.82 21.06
CA ALA A 93 -28.95 7.42 21.38
C ALA A 93 -30.14 6.77 22.11
N GLY A 94 -30.52 5.57 21.68
CA GLY A 94 -31.70 4.89 22.19
C GLY A 94 -32.20 3.75 21.31
N SER A 95 -33.19 3.01 21.81
CA SER A 95 -33.85 1.94 21.07
C SER A 95 -35.22 2.39 20.63
N TYR A 96 -35.43 2.48 19.31
CA TYR A 96 -36.67 2.90 18.67
C TYR A 96 -37.37 1.70 18.04
N THR A 97 -38.70 1.63 18.11
CA THR A 97 -39.46 0.51 17.53
C THR A 97 -40.39 1.01 16.44
N LEU A 98 -40.24 0.45 15.24
CA LEU A 98 -41.18 0.57 14.13
C LEU A 98 -42.09 -0.67 14.11
N THR A 99 -43.38 -0.46 13.95
CA THR A 99 -44.40 -1.52 13.89
C THR A 99 -45.04 -1.51 12.51
N TYR A 100 -44.94 -2.65 11.81
CA TYR A 100 -45.51 -2.88 10.49
C TYR A 100 -46.78 -3.70 10.66
N SER A 101 -47.91 -3.21 10.18
CA SER A 101 -49.19 -3.92 10.30
C SER A 101 -49.98 -3.95 9.00
N SER A 102 -50.71 -5.05 8.80
CA SER A 102 -51.60 -5.25 7.65
C SER A 102 -52.84 -6.03 8.07
N SER A 103 -53.92 -5.90 7.30
CA SER A 103 -55.19 -6.58 7.52
C SER A 103 -55.80 -6.98 6.18
N ASP A 104 -56.33 -8.19 6.09
CA ASP A 104 -56.99 -8.71 4.89
C ASP A 104 -58.48 -8.30 4.81
N SER A 105 -59.15 -8.69 3.72
CA SER A 105 -60.56 -8.37 3.49
C SER A 105 -61.53 -9.17 4.36
N ALA A 106 -61.08 -10.29 4.92
CA ALA A 106 -61.82 -11.14 5.86
C ALA A 106 -61.68 -10.65 7.32
N GLY A 107 -60.78 -9.71 7.59
CA GLY A 107 -60.51 -9.11 8.90
C GLY A 107 -59.41 -9.79 9.70
N ASN A 108 -58.63 -10.70 9.11
CA ASN A 108 -57.45 -11.26 9.76
C ASN A 108 -56.30 -10.24 9.74
N THR A 109 -55.56 -10.14 10.84
CA THR A 109 -54.53 -9.09 11.03
C THR A 109 -53.17 -9.69 11.35
N VAL A 110 -52.10 -9.03 10.89
CA VAL A 110 -50.71 -9.38 11.23
C VAL A 110 -49.93 -8.11 11.60
N SER A 111 -48.96 -8.26 12.49
CA SER A 111 -48.03 -7.19 12.87
C SER A 111 -46.63 -7.76 13.09
N GLU A 112 -45.63 -7.04 12.63
CA GLU A 112 -44.21 -7.31 12.86
C GLU A 112 -43.51 -6.04 13.35
N THR A 113 -42.38 -6.16 14.03
CA THR A 113 -41.66 -5.01 14.58
C THR A 113 -40.19 -4.99 14.15
N ARG A 114 -39.66 -3.79 13.87
CA ARG A 114 -38.24 -3.51 13.74
C ARG A 114 -37.78 -2.65 14.91
N THR A 115 -36.67 -3.02 15.52
CA THR A 115 -35.97 -2.21 16.52
C THR A 115 -34.78 -1.53 15.87
N VAL A 116 -34.59 -0.24 16.12
CA VAL A 116 -33.42 0.54 15.66
C VAL A 116 -32.68 1.03 16.89
N ILE A 117 -31.43 0.63 17.03
CA ILE A 117 -30.56 0.96 18.17
C ILE A 117 -29.63 2.06 17.69
N VAL A 118 -29.94 3.29 18.08
CA VAL A 118 -29.08 4.46 17.82
C VAL A 118 -28.03 4.52 18.91
N ALA A 119 -26.75 4.54 18.53
CA ALA A 119 -25.63 4.72 19.43
C ALA A 119 -24.53 5.51 18.71
N ASP A 120 -23.78 6.29 19.48
CA ASP A 120 -22.54 6.91 19.01
C ASP A 120 -21.42 5.87 19.01
N THR A 121 -20.85 5.60 17.83
CA THR A 121 -19.75 4.64 17.65
C THR A 121 -18.52 5.25 16.96
N SER A 122 -18.50 6.56 16.73
CA SER A 122 -17.37 7.22 16.08
C SER A 122 -16.29 7.59 17.09
N SER A 123 -15.04 7.20 16.85
CA SER A 123 -13.90 7.70 17.64
C SER A 123 -13.62 9.19 17.37
N PRO A 124 -13.14 9.96 18.37
CA PRO A 124 -12.67 11.32 18.16
C PRO A 124 -11.53 11.40 17.16
N VAL A 125 -11.49 12.45 16.35
CA VAL A 125 -10.36 12.76 15.45
C VAL A 125 -9.38 13.70 16.15
N ILE A 126 -8.11 13.28 16.29
CA ILE A 126 -7.06 14.09 16.92
C ILE A 126 -6.21 14.81 15.86
N ALA A 127 -6.02 16.11 16.05
CA ALA A 127 -5.13 16.94 15.24
C ALA A 127 -3.95 17.46 16.09
N LEU A 128 -2.72 17.07 15.74
CA LEU A 128 -1.50 17.58 16.36
C LEU A 128 -1.26 19.05 16.00
N ALA A 129 -0.87 19.86 16.97
CA ALA A 129 -0.38 21.20 16.71
C ALA A 129 1.13 21.15 16.41
N GLY A 130 1.52 21.32 15.15
CA GLY A 130 2.92 21.20 14.72
C GLY A 130 3.32 19.77 14.35
N ASP A 131 4.62 19.55 14.15
CA ASP A 131 5.12 18.31 13.53
C ASP A 131 4.98 17.09 14.44
N GLN A 132 4.68 15.94 13.82
CA GLN A 132 4.59 14.64 14.48
C GLN A 132 5.97 14.09 14.89
N ALA A 133 7.02 14.44 14.15
CA ALA A 133 8.40 14.08 14.45
C ALA A 133 9.26 15.35 14.57
N ILE A 134 10.00 15.50 15.67
CA ILE A 134 10.80 16.68 15.97
C ILE A 134 12.20 16.25 16.40
N SER A 135 13.25 16.82 15.81
CA SER A 135 14.63 16.68 16.29
C SER A 135 15.05 17.95 17.03
N ILE A 136 15.66 17.78 18.20
CA ILE A 136 16.28 18.84 19.02
C ILE A 136 17.64 18.37 19.53
N ASN A 137 18.54 19.29 19.86
CA ASN A 137 19.77 18.93 20.56
C ASN A 137 19.53 18.84 22.07
N THR A 138 20.40 18.11 22.76
CA THR A 138 20.46 18.07 24.23
C THR A 138 20.52 19.48 24.81
N ASN A 139 19.59 19.77 25.71
CA ASN A 139 19.35 21.04 26.39
C ASN A 139 18.73 22.15 25.53
N ASP A 140 18.33 21.89 24.29
CA ASP A 140 17.54 22.84 23.51
C ASP A 140 16.20 23.12 24.19
N ALA A 141 15.72 24.36 24.10
CA ALA A 141 14.42 24.72 24.65
C ALA A 141 13.32 23.98 23.89
N TRP A 142 12.61 23.09 24.58
CA TRP A 142 11.50 22.33 24.03
C TRP A 142 10.23 22.54 24.86
N SER A 143 9.11 22.66 24.16
CA SER A 143 7.79 22.66 24.74
C SER A 143 6.85 21.94 23.80
N ASP A 144 6.00 21.07 24.34
CA ASP A 144 4.94 20.45 23.57
C ASP A 144 3.95 21.50 23.06
N ALA A 145 3.69 21.48 21.75
CA ALA A 145 2.71 22.33 21.10
C ALA A 145 1.27 21.81 21.25
N GLY A 146 1.11 20.55 21.68
CA GLY A 146 -0.18 19.96 22.05
C GLY A 146 -0.95 19.36 20.87
N ALA A 147 -2.22 19.04 21.12
CA ALA A 147 -3.17 18.55 20.13
C ALA A 147 -4.60 18.97 20.52
N THR A 148 -5.50 18.98 19.54
CA THR A 148 -6.96 19.16 19.72
C THR A 148 -7.70 17.94 19.22
N ALA A 149 -8.87 17.63 19.76
CA ALA A 149 -9.70 16.53 19.25
C ALA A 149 -11.15 16.98 19.03
N THR A 150 -11.78 16.42 18.01
CA THR A 150 -13.20 16.64 17.71
C THR A 150 -13.90 15.34 17.39
N ASP A 151 -15.12 15.19 17.86
CA ASP A 151 -16.04 14.09 17.55
C ASP A 151 -17.32 14.64 16.87
N THR A 152 -17.98 13.81 16.08
CA THR A 152 -19.15 14.19 15.29
C THR A 152 -20.42 14.40 16.11
N VAL A 153 -20.54 13.73 17.26
CA VAL A 153 -21.68 13.80 18.18
C VAL A 153 -21.37 14.74 19.36
N ASP A 154 -20.17 14.62 19.94
CA ASP A 154 -19.75 15.37 21.14
C ASP A 154 -19.09 16.72 20.84
N GLY A 155 -18.70 16.99 19.59
CA GLY A 155 -18.02 18.23 19.22
C GLY A 155 -16.57 18.25 19.72
N GLU A 156 -16.16 19.26 20.48
CA GLU A 156 -14.78 19.29 21.00
C GLU A 156 -14.59 18.27 22.13
N VAL A 157 -13.58 17.40 21.98
CA VAL A 157 -13.24 16.35 22.96
C VAL A 157 -11.91 16.68 23.64
N ALA A 158 -11.84 16.42 24.95
CA ALA A 158 -10.63 16.69 25.73
C ALA A 158 -9.50 15.71 25.38
N VAL A 159 -8.31 16.24 25.11
CA VAL A 159 -7.10 15.44 24.87
C VAL A 159 -6.34 15.24 26.17
N THR A 160 -6.05 13.97 26.49
CA THR A 160 -5.14 13.58 27.56
C THR A 160 -3.75 13.36 26.98
N VAL A 161 -2.73 14.02 27.56
CA VAL A 161 -1.34 13.91 27.13
C VAL A 161 -0.56 13.05 28.11
N THR A 162 0.14 12.04 27.60
CA THR A 162 1.04 11.16 28.37
C THR A 162 2.39 11.07 27.69
N GLY A 163 3.42 10.67 28.42
CA GLY A 163 4.81 10.74 27.95
C GLY A 163 5.49 12.04 28.38
N VAL A 164 6.82 11.95 28.57
CA VAL A 164 7.65 13.08 28.99
C VAL A 164 8.91 13.05 28.14
N VAL A 165 9.24 14.18 27.51
CA VAL A 165 10.50 14.35 26.80
C VAL A 165 11.54 14.88 27.79
N ASP A 166 12.60 14.10 28.02
CA ASP A 166 13.79 14.56 28.72
C ASP A 166 14.78 15.11 27.69
N ASN A 167 14.72 16.41 27.44
CA ASN A 167 15.66 17.07 26.55
C ASN A 167 17.08 17.19 27.12
N GLY A 168 17.34 16.75 28.36
CA GLY A 168 18.68 16.73 28.96
C GLY A 168 19.50 15.50 28.59
N THR A 169 18.87 14.47 28.04
CA THR A 169 19.50 13.19 27.70
C THR A 169 19.24 12.86 26.24
N ALA A 170 20.26 12.42 25.51
CA ALA A 170 20.06 12.00 24.13
C ALA A 170 19.21 10.72 24.07
N GLY A 171 18.27 10.65 23.13
CA GLY A 171 17.35 9.55 23.01
C GLY A 171 16.10 9.91 22.24
N VAL A 172 15.27 8.90 21.96
CA VAL A 172 13.97 9.08 21.32
C VAL A 172 12.90 9.04 22.41
N TYR A 173 12.10 10.10 22.47
CA TYR A 173 11.01 10.26 23.43
C TYR A 173 9.68 10.31 22.70
N THR A 174 8.64 9.77 23.32
CA THR A 174 7.28 9.79 22.76
C THR A 174 6.33 10.55 23.68
N VAL A 175 5.44 11.31 23.04
CA VAL A 175 4.30 11.98 23.68
C VAL A 175 3.04 11.44 23.02
N THR A 176 2.16 10.81 23.79
CA THR A 176 0.91 10.22 23.31
C THR A 176 -0.26 11.11 23.70
N TYR A 177 -1.09 11.43 22.71
CA TYR A 177 -2.32 12.19 22.86
C TYR A 177 -3.47 11.22 22.70
N THR A 178 -4.34 11.13 23.70
CA THR A 178 -5.51 10.24 23.68
C THR A 178 -6.77 11.07 23.90
N ALA A 179 -7.77 10.89 23.05
CA ALA A 179 -9.08 11.48 23.21
C ALA A 179 -10.11 10.36 23.39
N ILE A 180 -11.01 10.54 24.35
CA ILE A 180 -12.11 9.60 24.63
C ILE A 180 -13.39 10.43 24.72
N ASP A 181 -14.37 10.07 23.91
CA ASP A 181 -15.68 10.74 23.89
C ASP A 181 -16.58 10.30 25.07
N VAL A 182 -17.83 10.78 25.08
CA VAL A 182 -18.80 10.44 26.14
C VAL A 182 -19.32 9.00 26.01
N ALA A 183 -19.38 8.47 24.79
CA ALA A 183 -19.79 7.11 24.51
C ALA A 183 -18.72 6.05 24.87
N GLY A 184 -17.47 6.49 25.04
CA GLY A 184 -16.30 5.67 25.34
C GLY A 184 -15.49 5.24 24.12
N ASN A 185 -15.76 5.79 22.92
CA ASN A 185 -14.89 5.58 21.77
C ASN A 185 -13.62 6.40 21.96
N SER A 186 -12.50 5.87 21.49
CA SER A 186 -11.18 6.44 21.75
C SER A 186 -10.29 6.39 20.53
N ASP A 187 -9.46 7.42 20.40
CA ASP A 187 -8.36 7.45 19.44
C ASP A 187 -7.07 7.94 20.11
N SER A 188 -5.92 7.64 19.51
CA SER A 188 -4.63 8.13 19.99
C SER A 188 -3.64 8.40 18.86
N VAL A 189 -2.86 9.47 19.02
CA VAL A 189 -1.75 9.81 18.12
C VAL A 189 -0.47 10.03 18.94
N ILE A 190 0.68 9.73 18.36
CA ILE A 190 1.99 9.89 19.00
C ILE A 190 2.78 10.99 18.29
N ARG A 191 3.44 11.84 19.08
CA ARG A 191 4.55 12.69 18.66
C ARG A 191 5.87 12.11 19.14
N THR A 192 6.83 12.01 18.23
CA THR A 192 8.18 11.56 18.51
C THR A 192 9.13 12.75 18.60
N VAL A 193 9.93 12.81 19.66
CA VAL A 193 10.97 13.83 19.83
C VAL A 193 12.32 13.15 19.98
N THR A 194 13.19 13.37 19.01
CA THR A 194 14.57 12.89 19.02
C THR A 194 15.45 13.96 19.65
N VAL A 195 16.10 13.63 20.76
CA VAL A 195 17.08 14.48 21.44
C VAL A 195 18.46 13.98 21.07
N GLU A 196 19.27 14.83 20.43
CA GLU A 196 20.60 14.47 19.92
C GLU A 196 21.72 14.96 20.86
N ASP A 197 22.78 14.18 21.06
CA ASP A 197 23.90 14.54 21.96
C ASP A 197 24.73 15.68 21.34
N ALA A 198 24.79 16.82 22.02
CA ALA A 198 25.53 18.00 21.58
C ALA A 198 27.06 17.85 21.70
N THR A 199 27.55 16.78 22.35
CA THR A 199 28.98 16.57 22.67
C THR A 199 29.64 15.42 21.94
N SER A 200 28.89 14.66 21.14
CA SER A 200 29.45 13.76 20.13
C SER A 200 28.96 14.19 18.75
N GLY A 201 29.47 15.33 18.27
CA GLY A 201 29.32 15.65 16.86
C GLY A 201 30.01 14.57 16.03
N PRO A 202 29.38 14.00 14.99
CA PRO A 202 30.15 13.41 13.92
C PRO A 202 31.01 14.53 13.31
N THR A 203 32.30 14.28 13.09
CA THR A 203 33.06 15.10 12.14
C THR A 203 32.43 14.87 10.77
N VAL A 204 31.47 15.72 10.40
CA VAL A 204 31.03 15.89 9.02
C VAL A 204 32.28 16.29 8.24
N ALA A 205 32.61 15.57 7.16
CA ALA A 205 33.61 16.10 6.23
C ALA A 205 33.04 17.42 5.68
N ASP A 206 33.77 18.53 5.84
CA ASP A 206 33.41 19.81 5.21
C ASP A 206 33.21 19.60 3.70
N ASP A 207 32.25 20.29 3.08
CA ASP A 207 32.02 20.20 1.63
C ASP A 207 33.34 20.28 0.84
N LEU A 208 33.64 19.24 0.03
CA LEU A 208 34.75 19.28 -0.90
C LEU A 208 34.34 20.07 -2.13
N LEU A 209 34.69 21.35 -2.11
CA LEU A 209 34.52 22.23 -3.24
C LEU A 209 35.25 21.68 -4.48
N ILE A 210 34.61 21.78 -5.64
CA ILE A 210 35.21 21.45 -6.94
C ILE A 210 35.36 22.69 -7.79
N ILE A 211 34.26 23.40 -8.09
CA ILE A 211 34.25 24.59 -8.94
C ILE A 211 33.48 25.69 -8.22
N GLN A 212 34.11 26.86 -8.12
CA GLN A 212 33.50 28.10 -7.65
C GLN A 212 34.14 29.28 -8.36
N ASP A 213 33.36 30.33 -8.60
CA ASP A 213 33.84 31.54 -9.28
C ASP A 213 34.46 31.24 -10.67
N GLY A 214 33.95 30.19 -11.34
CA GLY A 214 34.42 29.71 -12.64
C GLY A 214 35.78 28.99 -12.64
N ALA A 215 36.38 28.72 -11.48
CA ALA A 215 37.67 28.05 -11.34
C ALA A 215 37.58 26.80 -10.45
N THR A 216 38.52 25.87 -10.62
CA THR A 216 38.59 24.74 -9.69
C THR A 216 39.19 25.14 -8.34
N SER A 217 38.81 24.41 -7.29
CA SER A 217 39.48 24.51 -5.99
C SER A 217 40.91 23.96 -6.05
N ILE A 218 41.67 24.17 -4.97
CA ILE A 218 43.08 23.76 -4.88
C ILE A 218 43.26 22.24 -4.89
N GLU A 219 42.22 21.49 -4.49
CA GLU A 219 42.19 20.04 -4.48
C GLU A 219 42.18 19.45 -5.91
N TRP A 220 41.56 20.14 -6.86
CA TRP A 220 41.54 19.76 -8.28
C TRP A 220 42.63 20.49 -9.05
N ASP A 221 43.87 20.13 -8.69
CA ASP A 221 45.12 20.83 -9.04
C ASP A 221 45.46 20.86 -10.54
N THR A 222 44.83 20.01 -11.35
CA THR A 222 45.04 19.96 -12.79
C THR A 222 44.20 21.03 -13.51
N GLY A 223 43.21 21.59 -12.82
CA GLY A 223 42.34 22.61 -13.38
C GLY A 223 41.21 22.05 -14.24
N LEU A 224 40.54 22.94 -14.96
CA LEU A 224 39.51 22.62 -15.94
C LEU A 224 40.16 22.17 -17.26
N VAL A 225 39.88 20.95 -17.67
CA VAL A 225 40.42 20.35 -18.89
C VAL A 225 39.28 19.92 -19.80
N ILE A 226 39.50 19.98 -21.12
CA ILE A 226 38.54 19.47 -22.10
C ILE A 226 39.02 18.12 -22.59
N VAL A 227 38.11 17.14 -22.64
CA VAL A 227 38.31 15.88 -23.36
C VAL A 227 37.43 15.90 -24.59
N ASP A 228 38.02 15.68 -25.77
CA ASP A 228 37.32 15.89 -27.05
C ASP A 228 37.45 14.66 -27.97
N GLN A 229 36.30 14.10 -28.36
CA GLN A 229 36.19 12.98 -29.28
C GLN A 229 36.78 13.29 -30.67
N ALA A 230 36.62 14.51 -31.17
CA ALA A 230 37.16 14.93 -32.47
C ALA A 230 38.70 14.91 -32.49
N LYS A 231 39.34 14.88 -31.31
CA LYS A 231 40.78 14.69 -31.11
C LYS A 231 41.16 13.24 -30.78
N GLY A 232 40.23 12.29 -30.94
CA GLY A 232 40.39 10.90 -30.51
C GLY A 232 40.45 10.75 -28.99
N TRP A 233 39.60 11.50 -28.27
CA TRP A 233 39.60 11.61 -26.79
C TRP A 233 40.86 12.26 -26.21
N GLY A 234 41.48 13.14 -27.00
CA GLY A 234 42.63 13.93 -26.57
C GLY A 234 42.25 15.06 -25.62
N ARG A 235 43.22 15.50 -24.81
CA ARG A 235 43.04 16.59 -23.84
C ARG A 235 43.37 17.97 -24.42
N CYS A 236 42.68 18.99 -23.91
CA CYS A 236 43.04 20.39 -24.08
C CYS A 236 43.03 21.11 -22.74
N GLU A 237 44.18 21.68 -22.40
CA GLU A 237 44.46 22.26 -21.08
C GLU A 237 44.01 23.73 -20.97
N THR A 238 43.56 24.34 -22.07
CA THR A 238 42.95 25.68 -22.07
C THR A 238 41.53 25.63 -22.60
N GLY A 239 40.67 26.52 -22.10
CA GLY A 239 39.26 26.57 -22.44
C GLY A 239 38.95 26.97 -23.89
N ASP A 240 39.93 27.49 -24.63
CA ASP A 240 39.79 28.00 -26.00
C ASP A 240 40.77 27.36 -26.99
N ASP A 241 41.29 26.17 -26.68
CA ASP A 241 42.25 25.47 -27.53
C ASP A 241 41.61 25.06 -28.87
N ALA A 242 42.07 25.66 -29.97
CA ALA A 242 41.60 25.36 -31.33
C ALA A 242 41.79 23.89 -31.75
N SER A 243 42.55 23.09 -31.00
CA SER A 243 42.70 21.65 -31.20
C SER A 243 41.60 20.80 -30.57
N CYS A 244 40.74 21.36 -29.70
CA CYS A 244 39.49 20.75 -29.24
C CYS A 244 38.30 21.50 -29.85
N PRO A 245 37.92 21.16 -31.09
CA PRO A 245 36.92 21.93 -31.84
C PRO A 245 35.49 21.73 -31.32
N SER A 246 35.23 20.71 -30.50
CA SER A 246 33.88 20.31 -30.12
C SER A 246 33.35 21.10 -28.93
N THR A 247 34.22 21.49 -28.01
CA THR A 247 33.82 22.12 -26.74
C THR A 247 34.85 23.15 -26.31
N THR A 248 34.37 24.24 -25.72
CA THR A 248 35.19 25.30 -25.11
C THR A 248 34.61 25.67 -23.76
N TRP A 249 35.44 26.21 -22.87
CA TRP A 249 34.99 26.81 -21.62
C TRP A 249 35.60 28.19 -21.39
N SER A 250 34.89 29.04 -20.67
CA SER A 250 35.35 30.38 -20.30
C SER A 250 34.72 30.83 -18.99
N VAL A 251 35.44 31.65 -18.22
CA VAL A 251 34.86 32.34 -17.06
C VAL A 251 34.12 33.58 -17.55
N VAL A 252 32.86 33.73 -17.16
CA VAL A 252 32.02 34.88 -17.50
C VAL A 252 31.37 35.45 -16.25
N SER A 253 31.08 36.74 -16.26
CA SER A 253 30.37 37.39 -15.15
C SER A 253 28.86 37.29 -15.35
N ASP A 254 28.18 36.61 -14.42
CA ASP A 254 26.73 36.54 -14.29
C ASP A 254 26.25 37.47 -13.15
N SER A 255 25.11 38.13 -13.35
CA SER A 255 24.61 39.13 -12.42
C SER A 255 24.09 38.56 -11.09
N GLU A 256 23.75 37.27 -11.05
CA GLU A 256 23.19 36.62 -9.86
C GLU A 256 24.25 35.81 -9.10
N ARG A 257 25.19 35.18 -9.82
CA ARG A 257 26.19 34.25 -9.25
C ARG A 257 27.62 34.78 -9.26
N GLY A 258 27.89 35.96 -9.82
CA GLY A 258 29.26 36.46 -9.93
C GLY A 258 30.00 35.81 -11.09
N ASP A 259 31.27 35.48 -10.92
CA ASP A 259 32.03 34.81 -11.97
C ASP A 259 31.61 33.33 -12.04
N VAL A 260 31.31 32.79 -13.23
CA VAL A 260 30.82 31.42 -13.40
C VAL A 260 31.49 30.72 -14.57
N LEU A 261 31.49 29.39 -14.56
CA LEU A 261 32.01 28.58 -15.67
C LEU A 261 30.96 28.49 -16.78
N GLN A 262 31.24 29.04 -17.96
CA GLN A 262 30.43 28.83 -19.15
C GLN A 262 31.05 27.78 -20.05
N ILE A 263 30.26 26.79 -20.45
CA ILE A 263 30.65 25.72 -21.37
C ILE A 263 29.87 25.90 -22.67
N ASN A 264 30.58 25.82 -23.80
CA ASN A 264 30.01 26.01 -25.13
C ASN A 264 30.34 24.80 -26.01
N HIS A 265 29.31 24.13 -26.52
CA HIS A 265 29.43 23.12 -27.56
C HIS A 265 29.26 23.74 -28.95
N ALA A 266 30.15 23.38 -29.88
CA ALA A 266 30.12 23.91 -31.23
C ALA A 266 28.97 23.31 -32.06
N VAL A 267 28.64 23.96 -33.17
CA VAL A 267 27.58 23.51 -34.09
C VAL A 267 28.00 22.22 -34.79
N GLY A 268 27.20 21.16 -34.68
CA GLY A 268 27.47 19.85 -35.30
C GLY A 268 28.78 19.21 -34.81
N ALA A 269 29.18 19.50 -33.57
CA ALA A 269 30.38 18.97 -32.94
C ALA A 269 30.24 17.46 -32.63
N GLU A 270 31.38 16.77 -32.46
CA GLU A 270 31.40 15.48 -31.77
C GLU A 270 31.31 15.69 -30.25
N LEU A 271 31.32 14.63 -29.46
CA LEU A 271 31.25 14.79 -28.01
C LEU A 271 32.56 15.39 -27.47
N GLY A 272 32.46 16.54 -26.82
CA GLY A 272 33.48 17.07 -25.94
C GLY A 272 32.87 17.42 -24.59
N PHE A 273 33.66 17.32 -23.52
CA PHE A 273 33.19 17.66 -22.18
C PHE A 273 34.30 18.24 -21.32
N VAL A 274 33.91 19.05 -20.33
CA VAL A 274 34.82 19.67 -19.38
C VAL A 274 34.94 18.77 -18.16
N ILE A 275 36.16 18.58 -17.67
CA ILE A 275 36.48 17.83 -16.46
C ILE A 275 37.20 18.71 -15.44
N ALA A 276 36.90 18.50 -14.16
CA ALA A 276 37.72 18.93 -13.04
C ALA A 276 38.51 17.72 -12.52
N GLN A 277 39.83 17.75 -12.72
CA GLN A 277 40.71 16.61 -12.43
C GLN A 277 41.77 16.97 -11.38
N THR A 278 42.21 15.96 -10.63
CA THR A 278 43.40 16.02 -9.79
C THR A 278 44.51 15.09 -10.30
N SER A 279 45.76 15.49 -10.11
CA SER A 279 46.95 14.70 -10.44
C SER A 279 47.19 13.56 -9.45
N THR A 280 46.61 13.67 -8.25
CA THR A 280 46.70 12.69 -7.17
C THR A 280 45.30 12.24 -6.77
N PRO A 281 44.87 11.02 -7.15
CA PRO A 281 43.53 10.52 -6.85
C PRO A 281 43.20 10.61 -5.37
N TYR A 282 41.99 11.06 -5.06
CA TYR A 282 41.48 11.15 -3.70
C TYR A 282 40.79 9.87 -3.27
N ASP A 283 40.92 9.57 -1.98
CA ASP A 283 39.97 8.71 -1.29
C ASP A 283 38.82 9.58 -0.78
N LEU A 284 37.68 9.52 -1.46
CA LEU A 284 36.46 10.24 -1.12
C LEU A 284 35.45 9.36 -0.41
N SER A 285 35.88 8.27 0.23
CA SER A 285 34.99 7.35 0.94
C SER A 285 34.21 8.03 2.07
N ASP A 286 34.71 9.14 2.63
CA ASP A 286 33.99 9.93 3.64
C ASP A 286 32.74 10.66 3.08
N TYR A 287 32.63 10.78 1.76
CA TYR A 287 31.46 11.35 1.06
C TYR A 287 30.47 10.29 0.59
N ALA A 288 30.75 9.02 0.84
CA ALA A 288 29.81 7.95 0.53
C ALA A 288 28.47 8.18 1.26
N GLY A 289 27.35 7.99 0.57
CA GLY A 289 26.02 8.36 1.07
C GLY A 289 25.68 9.86 1.01
N GLY A 290 26.59 10.70 0.52
CA GLY A 290 26.40 12.12 0.25
C GLY A 290 25.97 12.44 -1.19
N THR A 291 26.15 13.68 -1.61
CA THR A 291 25.74 14.19 -2.93
C THR A 291 26.84 15.00 -3.62
N ILE A 292 26.78 15.10 -4.95
CA ILE A 292 27.44 16.15 -5.73
C ILE A 292 26.40 17.22 -6.00
N GLU A 293 26.61 18.42 -5.47
CA GLU A 293 25.71 19.56 -5.61
C GLU A 293 26.31 20.61 -6.51
N PHE A 294 25.51 21.19 -7.40
CA PHE A 294 25.95 22.23 -8.33
C PHE A 294 24.77 23.03 -8.87
N ASP A 295 25.03 24.27 -9.27
CA ASP A 295 24.04 25.12 -9.92
C ASP A 295 24.28 25.14 -11.44
N VAL A 296 23.21 25.10 -12.22
CA VAL A 296 23.25 25.15 -13.68
C VAL A 296 22.28 26.18 -14.24
N LYS A 297 22.67 26.85 -15.33
CA LYS A 297 21.79 27.71 -16.12
C LYS A 297 21.97 27.47 -17.61
N ILE A 298 20.90 27.09 -18.29
CA ILE A 298 20.91 26.94 -19.75
C ILE A 298 20.82 28.33 -20.39
N ILE A 299 21.78 28.66 -21.26
CA ILE A 299 21.81 29.93 -22.00
C ILE A 299 21.15 29.78 -23.37
N SER A 300 21.44 28.68 -24.07
CA SER A 300 20.84 28.35 -25.36
C SER A 300 21.13 26.90 -25.74
N GLY A 301 20.29 26.30 -26.59
CA GLY A 301 20.50 24.96 -27.14
C GLY A 301 19.71 23.88 -26.41
N ASP A 302 20.28 22.68 -26.31
CA ASP A 302 19.73 21.55 -25.58
C ASP A 302 19.61 21.90 -24.09
N ASN A 303 18.52 21.45 -23.47
CA ASN A 303 18.29 21.60 -22.05
C ASN A 303 18.60 20.31 -21.27
N LYS A 304 19.02 19.25 -21.95
CA LYS A 304 19.46 18.01 -21.30
C LYS A 304 20.96 18.01 -21.09
N LEU A 305 21.37 17.64 -19.90
CA LEU A 305 22.77 17.55 -19.54
C LEU A 305 23.10 16.13 -19.06
N THR A 306 24.36 15.78 -19.22
CA THR A 306 24.93 14.53 -18.72
C THR A 306 26.18 14.88 -17.92
N MET A 307 26.38 14.19 -16.80
CA MET A 307 27.57 14.34 -15.98
C MET A 307 28.21 13.00 -15.66
N LYS A 308 29.41 13.04 -15.10
CA LYS A 308 30.07 11.87 -14.51
C LYS A 308 31.17 12.26 -13.54
N SER A 309 31.63 11.26 -12.80
CA SER A 309 32.89 11.28 -12.05
C SER A 309 33.70 10.05 -12.44
N GLU A 310 35.02 10.17 -12.38
CA GLU A 310 35.92 9.07 -12.76
C GLU A 310 36.91 8.78 -11.65
N CYS A 311 37.33 7.53 -11.62
CA CYS A 311 38.32 6.97 -10.74
C CYS A 311 39.38 6.29 -11.62
N LEU A 312 40.51 5.92 -11.02
CA LEU A 312 41.59 5.27 -11.76
C LEU A 312 41.07 4.08 -12.61
N PHE A 313 41.25 4.17 -13.93
CA PHE A 313 40.82 3.16 -14.91
C PHE A 313 41.16 1.73 -14.44
N PRO A 314 40.24 0.75 -14.58
CA PRO A 314 39.03 0.72 -15.41
C PRO A 314 37.75 1.24 -14.74
N CYS A 315 37.88 2.01 -13.67
CA CYS A 315 36.77 2.51 -12.86
C CYS A 315 36.13 3.77 -13.47
N SER A 316 34.80 3.88 -13.43
CA SER A 316 34.05 5.01 -14.00
C SER A 316 32.64 5.04 -13.44
N SER A 317 32.08 6.22 -13.15
CA SER A 317 30.64 6.33 -12.89
C SER A 317 29.80 6.16 -14.16
N GLY A 318 30.39 5.97 -15.35
CA GLY A 318 29.64 6.03 -16.59
C GLY A 318 28.95 7.39 -16.82
N ASP A 319 28.14 7.46 -17.88
CA ASP A 319 27.43 8.67 -18.25
C ASP A 319 26.10 8.77 -17.46
N PHE A 320 26.02 9.71 -16.51
CA PHE A 320 24.84 9.95 -15.68
C PHE A 320 23.97 11.06 -16.28
N SER A 321 22.76 10.70 -16.74
CA SER A 321 21.80 11.64 -17.34
C SER A 321 21.11 12.49 -16.27
N LEU A 322 21.18 13.82 -16.38
CA LEU A 322 20.52 14.77 -15.48
C LEU A 322 19.08 15.09 -15.88
N GLY A 323 18.64 14.59 -17.04
CA GLY A 323 17.34 14.93 -17.61
C GLY A 323 17.29 16.37 -18.14
N ALA A 324 16.07 16.85 -18.43
CA ALA A 324 15.85 18.18 -18.96
C ALA A 324 15.82 19.23 -17.84
N ILE A 325 16.63 20.28 -17.98
CA ILE A 325 16.69 21.43 -17.08
C ILE A 325 15.67 22.47 -17.57
N GLU A 326 14.57 22.59 -16.84
CA GLU A 326 13.46 23.47 -17.23
C GLU A 326 13.60 24.88 -16.62
N GLY A 327 13.22 25.89 -17.41
CA GLY A 327 13.29 27.30 -17.00
C GLY A 327 14.49 28.06 -17.58
N SER A 328 14.47 29.38 -17.39
CA SER A 328 15.48 30.31 -17.95
C SER A 328 16.47 30.84 -16.91
N GLY A 329 16.39 30.37 -15.66
CA GLY A 329 17.18 30.82 -14.51
C GLY A 329 18.17 29.76 -14.04
N TRP A 330 18.86 30.05 -12.94
CA TRP A 330 19.70 29.08 -12.24
C TRP A 330 18.84 27.98 -11.58
N VAL A 331 19.25 26.73 -11.75
CA VAL A 331 18.66 25.53 -11.16
C VAL A 331 19.73 24.85 -10.31
N ALA A 332 19.44 24.60 -9.04
CA ALA A 332 20.28 23.80 -8.17
C ALA A 332 20.00 22.31 -8.42
N LEU A 333 21.06 21.54 -8.67
CA LEU A 333 21.02 20.11 -8.89
C LEU A 333 21.81 19.40 -7.79
N SER A 334 21.33 18.23 -7.40
CA SER A 334 21.95 17.38 -6.39
C SER A 334 21.89 15.94 -6.89
N VAL A 335 23.06 15.33 -7.11
CA VAL A 335 23.21 13.96 -7.61
C VAL A 335 23.76 13.10 -6.50
N SER A 336 23.15 11.95 -6.24
CA SER A 336 23.62 11.05 -5.18
C SER A 336 24.95 10.43 -5.57
N ILE A 337 25.93 10.50 -4.67
CA ILE A 337 27.23 9.85 -4.87
C ILE A 337 27.04 8.33 -4.98
N ASN A 338 26.06 7.78 -4.27
CA ASN A 338 25.75 6.36 -4.35
C ASN A 338 25.26 5.96 -5.76
N GLU A 339 24.53 6.82 -6.47
CA GLU A 339 24.11 6.53 -7.85
C GLU A 339 25.31 6.46 -8.80
N LEU A 340 26.35 7.26 -8.57
CA LEU A 340 27.59 7.23 -9.34
C LEU A 340 28.44 5.99 -9.00
N VAL A 341 28.49 5.61 -7.72
CA VAL A 341 29.12 4.37 -7.27
C VAL A 341 28.43 3.14 -7.86
N ASP A 342 27.11 3.16 -7.93
CA ASP A 342 26.30 2.08 -8.53
C ASP A 342 26.58 1.92 -10.03
N GLN A 343 26.96 3.00 -10.72
CA GLN A 343 27.38 2.96 -12.13
C GLN A 343 28.85 2.60 -12.33
N GLY A 344 29.62 2.43 -11.25
CA GLY A 344 30.98 1.89 -11.27
C GLY A 344 32.06 2.78 -10.68
N LEU A 345 31.71 3.92 -10.07
CA LEU A 345 32.66 4.79 -9.38
C LEU A 345 33.20 4.10 -8.11
N ILE A 346 34.51 4.12 -7.89
CA ILE A 346 35.17 3.64 -6.68
C ILE A 346 35.74 4.86 -5.97
N LEU A 347 35.19 5.16 -4.79
CA LEU A 347 35.50 6.37 -4.04
C LEU A 347 36.94 6.44 -3.54
N GLY A 348 37.59 5.29 -3.32
CA GLY A 348 38.97 5.21 -2.84
C GLY A 348 40.05 5.68 -3.83
N GLY A 349 39.67 6.16 -5.02
CA GLY A 349 40.64 6.59 -6.04
C GLY A 349 40.02 7.48 -7.12
N VAL A 350 39.18 8.44 -6.72
CA VAL A 350 38.55 9.42 -7.62
C VAL A 350 39.61 10.41 -8.11
N ASP A 351 39.81 10.48 -9.42
CA ASP A 351 40.74 11.43 -10.05
C ASP A 351 40.03 12.49 -10.89
N ILE A 352 38.79 12.24 -11.33
CA ILE A 352 37.90 13.25 -11.92
C ILE A 352 36.68 13.41 -11.02
N GLY A 353 36.61 14.52 -10.29
CA GLY A 353 35.52 14.77 -9.33
C GLY A 353 34.22 15.13 -10.00
N PHE A 354 34.30 15.79 -11.14
CA PHE A 354 33.15 16.27 -11.89
C PHE A 354 33.49 16.43 -13.37
N ALA A 355 32.61 15.94 -14.22
CA ALA A 355 32.62 16.16 -15.66
C ALA A 355 31.20 16.41 -16.13
N ILE A 356 30.98 17.34 -17.07
CA ILE A 356 29.63 17.70 -17.53
C ILE A 356 29.62 18.16 -19.00
N TRP A 357 28.52 17.85 -19.69
CA TRP A 357 28.23 18.27 -21.06
C TRP A 357 26.73 18.29 -21.35
N ALA A 358 26.35 18.94 -22.44
CA ALA A 358 25.00 18.83 -23.00
C ALA A 358 24.83 17.49 -23.69
N THR A 359 23.75 16.77 -23.40
CA THR A 359 23.54 15.40 -23.90
C THR A 359 23.59 15.34 -25.43
N ASP A 360 22.90 16.26 -26.12
CA ASP A 360 22.92 16.34 -27.58
C ASP A 360 24.15 17.09 -28.14
N HIS A 361 24.97 17.72 -27.28
CA HIS A 361 26.28 18.35 -27.57
C HIS A 361 26.36 19.22 -28.84
N ASP A 362 25.23 19.68 -29.35
CA ASP A 362 25.13 20.52 -30.54
C ASP A 362 24.65 21.91 -30.15
N SER A 363 25.45 22.93 -30.50
CA SER A 363 25.04 24.34 -30.41
C SER A 363 24.53 24.78 -29.02
N THR A 364 25.03 24.13 -27.96
CA THR A 364 24.51 24.31 -26.59
C THR A 364 25.48 25.11 -25.75
N VAL A 365 24.95 26.09 -25.02
CA VAL A 365 25.68 26.94 -24.07
C VAL A 365 24.98 26.87 -22.74
N PHE A 366 25.72 26.51 -21.70
CA PHE A 366 25.24 26.49 -20.33
C PHE A 366 26.31 26.97 -19.37
N GLN A 367 25.89 27.41 -18.19
CA GLN A 367 26.75 27.87 -17.12
C GLN A 367 26.63 26.93 -15.92
N VAL A 368 27.73 26.76 -15.19
CA VAL A 368 27.84 25.92 -14.00
C VAL A 368 28.55 26.70 -12.90
N ASP A 369 28.08 26.57 -11.66
CA ASP A 369 28.71 27.17 -10.49
C ASP A 369 28.45 26.34 -9.20
N ASN A 370 29.17 26.64 -8.12
CA ASN A 370 29.04 26.02 -6.80
C ASN A 370 29.08 24.48 -6.78
N VAL A 371 29.93 23.88 -7.63
CA VAL A 371 30.11 22.43 -7.71
C VAL A 371 30.88 21.95 -6.48
N ARG A 372 30.31 21.04 -5.71
CA ARG A 372 30.93 20.47 -4.52
C ARG A 372 30.43 19.06 -4.22
N TRP A 373 31.27 18.25 -3.58
CA TRP A 373 30.87 17.02 -2.93
C TRP A 373 30.46 17.36 -1.50
N VAL A 374 29.26 16.96 -1.11
CA VAL A 374 28.68 17.19 0.22
C VAL A 374 28.61 15.85 0.93
N ALA A 375 29.28 15.75 2.08
CA ALA A 375 29.22 14.54 2.88
C ALA A 375 27.89 14.44 3.62
N ASN A 376 27.40 13.22 3.82
CA ASN A 376 26.28 12.99 4.72
C ASN A 376 26.79 12.94 6.17
N PRO A 377 26.36 13.83 7.07
CA PRO A 377 26.76 13.84 8.49
C PRO A 377 26.51 12.51 9.22
N ASN A 378 25.58 11.71 8.69
CA ASN A 378 25.19 10.41 9.23
C ASN A 378 26.04 9.25 8.68
N GLY A 379 27.07 9.56 7.87
CA GLY A 379 28.03 8.62 7.30
C GLY A 379 27.47 7.74 6.17
N PRO A 380 28.32 6.97 5.48
CA PRO A 380 27.86 6.00 4.50
C PRO A 380 27.04 4.87 5.13
N ILE A 381 25.88 4.59 4.54
CA ILE A 381 25.41 3.20 4.46
C ILE A 381 26.24 2.55 3.35
N ALA A 382 27.19 1.70 3.73
CA ALA A 382 28.25 1.19 2.87
C ALA A 382 27.75 0.54 1.57
N SER A 383 28.20 1.09 0.44
CA SER A 383 28.17 0.44 -0.88
C SER A 383 29.21 -0.69 -0.94
N SER A 384 28.81 -1.89 -0.50
CA SER A 384 29.45 -3.13 -0.92
C SER A 384 28.37 -4.20 -1.07
N GLY A 385 27.77 -4.29 -2.26
CA GLY A 385 26.81 -5.34 -2.59
C GLY A 385 25.63 -5.40 -1.63
N ASN A 386 24.64 -4.53 -1.86
CA ASN A 386 23.30 -4.54 -1.28
C ASN A 386 22.99 -5.65 -0.25
N THR A 387 23.50 -5.47 0.96
CA THR A 387 23.18 -6.22 2.17
C THR A 387 23.40 -5.29 3.37
N GLY A 388 22.52 -4.30 3.55
CA GLY A 388 22.57 -3.43 4.72
C GLY A 388 21.71 -2.19 4.57
N GLY A 389 20.48 -2.28 5.03
CA GLY A 389 19.46 -1.22 5.07
C GLY A 389 18.09 -1.90 5.19
N THR A 390 17.15 -1.32 5.93
CA THR A 390 15.76 -1.81 6.00
C THR A 390 14.93 -1.08 4.94
N LEU A 391 13.89 -1.71 4.40
CA LEU A 391 13.02 -1.14 3.37
C LEU A 391 12.45 0.24 3.75
N SER A 392 12.30 0.52 5.06
CA SER A 392 11.95 1.83 5.62
C SER A 392 12.83 2.99 5.15
N ASP A 393 14.10 2.73 4.83
CA ASP A 393 15.05 3.76 4.38
C ASP A 393 14.86 4.11 2.89
N TRP A 394 14.17 3.24 2.16
CA TRP A 394 14.08 3.27 0.70
C TRP A 394 12.71 3.69 0.18
N VAL A 395 11.66 3.48 0.98
CA VAL A 395 10.29 3.82 0.61
C VAL A 395 9.85 5.07 1.36
N LYS A 396 9.96 6.22 0.69
CA LYS A 396 9.36 7.50 1.12
C LYS A 396 7.84 7.51 0.94
N ALA A 397 7.14 6.42 1.21
CA ALA A 397 5.68 6.45 1.25
C ALA A 397 5.27 6.85 2.66
N ASP A 398 5.11 8.15 2.87
CA ASP A 398 4.28 8.64 3.96
C ASP A 398 2.94 7.87 3.89
N PRO A 399 2.56 7.10 4.93
CA PRO A 399 1.35 6.27 4.90
C PRO A 399 0.08 7.11 4.70
N SER A 400 0.13 8.43 4.88
CA SER A 400 -0.94 9.36 4.52
C SER A 400 -1.10 9.60 3.01
N ILE A 401 -0.13 9.20 2.19
CA ILE A 401 -0.14 9.38 0.72
C ILE A 401 -0.70 8.12 0.05
N GLY A 402 -1.83 8.29 -0.64
CA GLY A 402 -2.45 7.23 -1.43
C GLY A 402 -3.93 7.08 -1.12
N TYR A 403 -4.57 6.08 -1.71
CA TYR A 403 -5.98 5.79 -1.49
C TYR A 403 -6.18 5.01 -0.18
N GLN A 404 -7.27 5.26 0.54
CA GLN A 404 -7.70 4.47 1.70
C GLN A 404 -9.14 3.99 1.47
N SER A 405 -9.40 2.71 1.73
CA SER A 405 -10.74 2.13 1.66
C SER A 405 -11.53 2.36 2.95
N ALA A 406 -12.84 2.19 2.88
CA ALA A 406 -13.71 2.30 4.04
C ALA A 406 -13.41 1.20 5.06
N ASP A 407 -13.51 1.52 6.36
CA ASP A 407 -13.35 0.51 7.42
C ASP A 407 -14.60 -0.39 7.61
N SER A 408 -15.69 -0.08 6.91
CA SER A 408 -16.89 -0.91 6.90
C SER A 408 -17.69 -0.75 5.60
N TYR A 409 -18.43 -1.80 5.25
CA TYR A 409 -19.31 -1.84 4.09
C TYR A 409 -20.71 -2.23 4.51
N VAL A 410 -21.73 -1.50 4.02
CA VAL A 410 -23.13 -1.78 4.34
C VAL A 410 -23.49 -3.21 3.94
N GLY A 411 -24.07 -3.97 4.88
CA GLY A 411 -24.44 -5.36 4.66
C GLY A 411 -23.28 -6.34 4.80
N TYR A 412 -22.07 -5.88 5.14
CA TYR A 412 -20.93 -6.72 5.45
C TYR A 412 -20.49 -6.56 6.91
N THR A 413 -19.92 -7.64 7.46
CA THR A 413 -19.22 -7.66 8.75
C THR A 413 -17.73 -7.88 8.48
N LYS A 414 -16.85 -7.07 9.10
CA LYS A 414 -15.40 -7.30 9.09
C LYS A 414 -15.11 -8.56 9.91
N VAL A 415 -14.67 -9.64 9.25
CA VAL A 415 -14.44 -10.96 9.87
C VAL A 415 -12.97 -11.25 10.15
N PHE A 416 -12.09 -10.50 9.49
CA PHE A 416 -10.64 -10.54 9.72
C PHE A 416 -10.06 -9.17 9.36
N SER A 417 -9.10 -8.73 10.16
CA SER A 417 -8.30 -7.55 9.85
C SER A 417 -6.94 -7.66 10.52
N ASP A 418 -5.90 -7.28 9.80
CA ASP A 418 -4.59 -6.97 10.36
C ASP A 418 -4.19 -5.57 9.87
N GLU A 419 -4.02 -4.66 10.82
CA GLU A 419 -3.64 -3.26 10.60
C GLU A 419 -2.14 -3.05 10.87
N PHE A 420 -1.41 -4.11 11.24
CA PHE A 420 0.02 -4.08 11.50
C PHE A 420 0.49 -3.02 12.52
N ASP A 421 -0.37 -2.64 13.47
CA ASP A 421 -0.07 -1.70 14.57
C ASP A 421 0.89 -2.26 15.63
N GLY A 422 1.21 -3.55 15.54
CA GLY A 422 2.13 -4.24 16.45
C GLY A 422 3.60 -3.87 16.24
N THR A 423 4.48 -4.60 16.92
CA THR A 423 5.94 -4.50 16.74
C THR A 423 6.55 -5.71 16.04
N GLU A 424 5.72 -6.71 15.74
CA GLU A 424 6.09 -7.94 15.04
C GLU A 424 4.86 -8.50 14.32
N LEU A 425 5.08 -9.41 13.36
CA LEU A 425 4.01 -10.07 12.64
C LEU A 425 3.24 -11.01 13.59
N ASP A 426 1.91 -10.90 13.62
CA ASP A 426 1.08 -11.79 14.44
C ASP A 426 1.08 -13.22 13.85
N THR A 427 1.81 -14.13 14.50
CA THR A 427 1.91 -15.53 14.06
C THR A 427 0.66 -16.37 14.37
N ASP A 428 -0.28 -15.86 15.17
CA ASP A 428 -1.61 -16.46 15.31
C ASP A 428 -2.47 -16.18 14.07
N MET A 429 -2.14 -15.15 13.29
CA MET A 429 -2.79 -14.82 12.01
C MET A 429 -2.00 -15.34 10.80
N TRP A 430 -0.68 -15.17 10.81
CA TRP A 430 0.20 -15.42 9.68
C TRP A 430 1.20 -16.56 9.92
N ARG A 431 1.58 -17.21 8.83
CA ARG A 431 2.63 -18.23 8.80
C ARG A 431 3.59 -17.96 7.65
N PHE A 432 4.86 -18.30 7.85
CA PHE A 432 5.87 -18.18 6.81
C PHE A 432 5.98 -19.46 5.97
N ASP A 433 6.02 -19.30 4.66
CA ASP A 433 6.61 -20.30 3.78
C ASP A 433 8.14 -20.14 3.78
N ILE A 434 8.86 -21.24 3.95
CA ILE A 434 10.33 -21.24 4.06
C ILE A 434 10.97 -22.00 2.90
N GLY A 435 12.00 -21.40 2.31
CA GLY A 435 12.83 -22.03 1.29
C GLY A 435 12.45 -21.67 -0.14
N THR A 436 12.76 -22.57 -1.06
CA THR A 436 12.71 -22.31 -2.51
C THR A 436 11.54 -23.00 -3.21
N GLY A 437 10.64 -23.63 -2.43
CA GLY A 437 9.58 -24.49 -2.95
C GLY A 437 10.09 -25.60 -3.86
N SER A 438 9.16 -26.18 -4.63
CA SER A 438 9.49 -27.12 -5.72
C SER A 438 9.74 -26.33 -7.01
N ASN A 439 10.91 -26.50 -7.64
CA ASN A 439 11.29 -25.82 -8.89
C ASN A 439 11.20 -24.28 -8.85
N GLY A 440 11.56 -23.64 -7.73
CA GLY A 440 11.39 -22.19 -7.57
C GLY A 440 9.91 -21.82 -7.53
N TRP A 441 9.20 -22.45 -6.59
CA TRP A 441 7.75 -22.30 -6.38
C TRP A 441 6.85 -22.55 -7.60
N GLY A 442 7.35 -23.33 -8.57
CA GLY A 442 6.64 -23.65 -9.81
C GLY A 442 6.90 -22.66 -10.96
N ASN A 443 7.56 -21.53 -10.69
CA ASN A 443 7.75 -20.43 -11.63
C ASN A 443 9.23 -20.12 -11.92
N ASN A 444 10.16 -21.00 -11.52
CA ASN A 444 11.61 -20.80 -11.60
C ASN A 444 12.10 -19.55 -10.83
N GLU A 445 11.42 -19.23 -9.73
CA GLU A 445 11.78 -18.16 -8.80
C GLU A 445 13.21 -18.35 -8.22
N LEU A 446 13.90 -17.24 -7.94
CA LEU A 446 15.33 -17.20 -7.60
C LEU A 446 15.58 -17.02 -6.11
N GLU A 447 14.60 -16.57 -5.33
CA GLU A 447 14.73 -16.30 -3.91
C GLU A 447 14.71 -17.56 -3.03
N TYR A 448 15.13 -17.36 -1.79
CA TYR A 448 14.82 -18.23 -0.67
C TYR A 448 13.90 -17.47 0.28
N TYR A 449 12.66 -17.91 0.46
CA TYR A 449 11.76 -17.28 1.42
C TYR A 449 12.15 -17.62 2.86
N ARG A 450 12.13 -16.62 3.74
CA ARG A 450 12.46 -16.75 5.17
C ARG A 450 11.77 -15.68 5.99
N GLU A 451 11.76 -15.86 7.31
CA GLU A 451 11.03 -14.99 8.25
C GLU A 451 11.70 -13.62 8.39
N GLU A 452 13.03 -13.59 8.33
CA GLU A 452 13.84 -12.40 8.61
C GLU A 452 13.73 -11.30 7.53
N ASN A 453 12.99 -11.57 6.47
CA ASN A 453 12.68 -10.65 5.39
C ASN A 453 11.29 -9.99 5.57
N ALA A 454 10.58 -10.29 6.66
CA ALA A 454 9.36 -9.60 7.05
C ALA A 454 9.53 -8.89 8.39
N SER A 455 9.04 -7.66 8.49
CA SER A 455 8.97 -6.89 9.73
C SER A 455 7.65 -6.14 9.82
N VAL A 456 7.30 -5.71 11.02
CA VAL A 456 6.23 -4.76 11.26
C VAL A 456 6.84 -3.51 11.87
N GLU A 457 6.70 -2.38 11.19
CA GLU A 457 7.27 -1.09 11.62
C GLU A 457 6.38 0.06 11.16
N ASN A 458 6.15 1.02 12.06
CA ASN A 458 5.35 2.23 11.79
C ASN A 458 3.91 1.95 11.28
N GLY A 459 3.26 0.91 11.79
CA GLY A 459 1.91 0.52 11.35
C GLY A 459 1.88 -0.21 9.99
N LEU A 460 3.04 -0.64 9.49
CA LEU A 460 3.15 -1.30 8.19
C LEU A 460 3.76 -2.69 8.34
N LEU A 461 3.21 -3.66 7.62
CA LEU A 461 3.95 -4.86 7.23
C LEU A 461 4.92 -4.52 6.11
N VAL A 462 6.15 -4.97 6.29
CA VAL A 462 7.26 -4.80 5.35
C VAL A 462 7.68 -6.17 4.86
N ILE A 463 7.55 -6.45 3.56
CA ILE A 463 8.10 -7.65 2.92
C ILE A 463 9.27 -7.23 2.04
N GLU A 464 10.47 -7.58 2.46
CA GLU A 464 11.72 -7.10 1.87
C GLU A 464 12.42 -8.18 1.04
N ALA A 465 12.52 -7.95 -0.27
CA ALA A 465 13.41 -8.69 -1.15
C ALA A 465 14.85 -8.18 -0.98
N ARG A 466 15.80 -9.07 -0.66
CA ARG A 466 17.22 -8.76 -0.48
C ARG A 466 18.09 -9.52 -1.46
N LYS A 467 19.23 -8.92 -1.82
CA LYS A 467 20.30 -9.60 -2.58
C LYS A 467 21.35 -10.14 -1.61
N GLU A 468 21.05 -11.27 -0.98
CA GLU A 468 21.97 -11.96 -0.08
C GLU A 468 22.10 -13.44 -0.42
N ASN A 469 23.27 -14.02 -0.14
CA ASN A 469 23.48 -15.45 -0.33
C ASN A 469 22.95 -16.23 0.88
N PHE A 470 21.85 -16.96 0.68
CA PHE A 470 21.26 -17.81 1.71
C PHE A 470 20.66 -19.07 1.11
N GLY A 471 20.80 -20.22 1.79
CA GLY A 471 20.18 -21.48 1.36
C GLY A 471 20.53 -21.94 -0.06
N GLY A 472 21.69 -21.51 -0.60
CA GLY A 472 22.11 -21.81 -1.97
C GLY A 472 21.47 -20.92 -3.05
N ARG A 473 20.74 -19.87 -2.66
CA ARG A 473 20.20 -18.82 -3.53
C ARG A 473 20.95 -17.51 -3.32
N ALA A 474 20.87 -16.63 -4.32
CA ALA A 474 21.53 -15.32 -4.32
C ALA A 474 20.60 -14.18 -3.86
N TYR A 475 19.36 -14.51 -3.51
CA TYR A 475 18.35 -13.58 -3.06
C TYR A 475 17.50 -14.22 -1.95
N THR A 476 16.97 -13.39 -1.06
CA THR A 476 15.98 -13.78 -0.04
C THR A 476 14.79 -12.84 -0.08
N SER A 477 13.65 -13.31 0.43
CA SER A 477 12.42 -12.53 0.57
C SER A 477 11.53 -13.18 1.63
N SER A 478 10.30 -12.70 1.80
CA SER A 478 9.27 -13.40 2.58
C SER A 478 8.03 -13.71 1.77
N ARG A 479 7.40 -14.82 2.13
CA ARG A 479 6.08 -15.25 1.69
C ARG A 479 5.31 -15.65 2.94
N ILE A 480 4.26 -14.89 3.25
CA ILE A 480 3.40 -15.13 4.40
C ILE A 480 2.02 -15.56 3.94
N LYS A 481 1.33 -16.37 4.76
CA LYS A 481 0.00 -16.88 4.45
C LYS A 481 -0.84 -17.05 5.70
N THR A 482 -2.16 -17.04 5.53
CA THR A 482 -3.11 -17.31 6.63
C THR A 482 -3.56 -18.77 6.69
N GLU A 483 -2.95 -19.67 5.91
CA GLU A 483 -3.31 -21.10 5.86
C GLU A 483 -3.41 -21.71 7.27
N ASP A 484 -4.55 -22.38 7.54
CA ASP A 484 -4.97 -22.93 8.84
C ASP A 484 -5.25 -21.93 9.97
N ASN A 485 -4.80 -20.68 9.86
CA ASN A 485 -5.05 -19.63 10.87
C ASN A 485 -6.35 -18.86 10.54
N PHE A 486 -6.55 -18.50 9.28
CA PHE A 486 -7.76 -17.88 8.76
C PHE A 486 -8.01 -18.27 7.31
N SER A 487 -9.21 -18.78 7.02
CA SER A 487 -9.70 -18.99 5.67
C SER A 487 -11.20 -18.70 5.62
N PHE A 488 -11.69 -18.33 4.44
CA PHE A 488 -13.07 -17.89 4.25
C PHE A 488 -13.57 -18.19 2.85
N THR A 489 -14.88 -18.32 2.70
CA THR A 489 -15.55 -18.41 1.40
C THR A 489 -16.43 -17.18 1.18
N TYR A 490 -16.25 -16.50 0.05
CA TYR A 490 -16.97 -15.29 -0.36
C TYR A 490 -16.76 -14.09 0.58
N GLY A 491 -16.95 -12.90 0.05
CA GLY A 491 -16.76 -11.65 0.78
C GLY A 491 -16.02 -10.61 -0.04
N ARG A 492 -15.67 -9.53 0.62
CA ARG A 492 -14.78 -8.49 0.11
C ARG A 492 -13.43 -8.60 0.81
N VAL A 493 -12.35 -8.43 0.05
CA VAL A 493 -10.98 -8.32 0.58
C VAL A 493 -10.43 -6.98 0.13
N ASP A 494 -9.87 -6.22 1.05
CA ASP A 494 -9.11 -5.00 0.78
C ASP A 494 -7.70 -5.17 1.31
N VAL A 495 -6.69 -4.94 0.46
CA VAL A 495 -5.29 -4.88 0.86
C VAL A 495 -4.70 -3.56 0.39
N ARG A 496 -4.28 -2.72 1.34
CA ARG A 496 -3.65 -1.42 1.03
C ARG A 496 -2.14 -1.58 1.01
N ALA A 497 -1.53 -1.36 -0.16
CA ALA A 497 -0.11 -1.62 -0.32
C ALA A 497 0.59 -0.67 -1.32
N VAL A 498 1.91 -0.54 -1.12
CA VAL A 498 2.88 -0.08 -2.13
C VAL A 498 3.65 -1.32 -2.60
N VAL A 499 3.78 -1.52 -3.90
CA VAL A 499 4.44 -2.72 -4.46
C VAL A 499 5.91 -2.47 -4.82
N ALA A 500 6.68 -3.56 -4.97
CA ALA A 500 8.11 -3.48 -5.26
C ALA A 500 8.39 -2.97 -6.69
N GLU A 501 9.34 -2.03 -6.79
CA GLU A 501 9.90 -1.53 -8.06
C GLU A 501 11.28 -2.10 -8.34
N GLY A 502 11.51 -2.50 -9.58
CA GLY A 502 12.74 -3.07 -10.10
C GLY A 502 12.48 -4.23 -11.05
N LYS A 503 13.27 -4.32 -12.13
CA LYS A 503 13.19 -5.45 -13.06
C LYS A 503 13.40 -6.77 -12.33
N GLY A 504 12.48 -7.71 -12.53
CA GLY A 504 12.57 -9.04 -11.94
C GLY A 504 12.05 -9.12 -10.51
N LEU A 505 11.53 -8.04 -9.94
CA LEU A 505 10.74 -8.08 -8.71
C LEU A 505 9.27 -8.30 -9.05
N TRP A 506 8.63 -9.18 -8.30
CA TRP A 506 7.25 -9.56 -8.49
C TRP A 506 6.51 -9.53 -7.16
N SER A 507 5.66 -8.51 -6.95
CA SER A 507 4.81 -8.46 -5.76
C SER A 507 3.49 -9.15 -6.04
N ALA A 508 3.04 -10.00 -5.11
CA ALA A 508 1.81 -10.76 -5.24
C ALA A 508 0.98 -10.68 -3.95
N ILE A 509 -0.31 -10.35 -4.12
CA ILE A 509 -1.35 -10.43 -3.09
C ILE A 509 -2.43 -11.34 -3.67
N TRP A 510 -2.59 -12.53 -3.10
CA TRP A 510 -3.36 -13.60 -3.73
C TRP A 510 -3.92 -14.56 -2.70
N MET A 511 -4.70 -15.52 -3.18
CA MET A 511 -5.41 -16.48 -2.36
C MET A 511 -5.35 -17.88 -2.98
N LEU A 512 -5.28 -18.89 -2.14
CA LEU A 512 -5.28 -20.30 -2.56
C LEU A 512 -6.32 -21.09 -1.77
N GLY A 513 -6.96 -22.07 -2.42
CA GLY A 513 -7.96 -22.91 -1.76
C GLY A 513 -7.39 -23.68 -0.56
N GLN A 514 -8.07 -23.64 0.57
CA GLN A 514 -7.69 -24.31 1.83
C GLN A 514 -7.56 -25.84 1.69
N ASN A 515 -8.17 -26.42 0.64
CA ASN A 515 -8.02 -27.84 0.30
C ASN A 515 -6.78 -28.15 -0.55
N PHE A 516 -5.85 -27.20 -0.75
CA PHE A 516 -4.65 -27.38 -1.56
C PHE A 516 -3.85 -28.63 -1.21
N ALA A 517 -3.66 -28.92 0.08
CA ALA A 517 -2.95 -30.12 0.51
C ALA A 517 -3.62 -31.44 0.07
N ASP A 518 -4.95 -31.43 -0.14
CA ASP A 518 -5.73 -32.62 -0.51
C ASP A 518 -5.81 -32.84 -2.02
N VAL A 519 -5.98 -31.74 -2.79
CA VAL A 519 -6.27 -31.82 -4.23
C VAL A 519 -5.16 -31.27 -5.12
N SER A 520 -4.18 -30.56 -4.55
CA SER A 520 -3.11 -29.84 -5.24
C SER A 520 -3.58 -28.75 -6.20
N TRP A 521 -2.65 -27.93 -6.67
CA TRP A 521 -2.88 -26.99 -7.77
C TRP A 521 -3.00 -27.74 -9.10
N PRO A 522 -3.85 -27.31 -10.07
CA PRO A 522 -4.75 -26.15 -10.04
C PRO A 522 -6.16 -26.47 -9.50
N TYR A 523 -6.35 -27.67 -8.94
CA TYR A 523 -7.67 -28.16 -8.51
C TYR A 523 -8.23 -27.40 -7.31
N SER A 524 -7.35 -26.92 -6.42
CA SER A 524 -7.73 -26.10 -5.27
C SER A 524 -8.29 -24.73 -5.64
N GLY A 525 -7.99 -24.24 -6.85
CA GLY A 525 -8.25 -22.87 -7.25
C GLY A 525 -7.25 -21.88 -6.67
N GLU A 526 -7.07 -20.78 -7.40
CA GLU A 526 -6.19 -19.64 -7.08
C GLU A 526 -6.87 -18.35 -7.53
N ILE A 527 -6.83 -17.31 -6.69
CA ILE A 527 -7.35 -15.98 -6.99
C ILE A 527 -6.24 -14.97 -6.73
N ASP A 528 -5.73 -14.34 -7.78
CA ASP A 528 -4.74 -13.29 -7.68
C ASP A 528 -5.47 -11.95 -7.58
N ILE A 529 -5.45 -11.35 -6.39
CA ILE A 529 -6.05 -10.03 -6.16
C ILE A 529 -5.20 -9.01 -6.92
N VAL A 530 -3.87 -9.08 -6.80
CA VAL A 530 -2.96 -8.37 -7.68
C VAL A 530 -1.61 -9.08 -7.78
N ASP A 531 -1.10 -9.13 -9.01
CA ASP A 531 0.31 -9.36 -9.34
C ASP A 531 0.88 -8.11 -10.02
N THR A 532 2.12 -7.73 -9.67
CA THR A 532 2.85 -6.64 -10.34
C THR A 532 4.26 -7.07 -10.70
N VAL A 533 4.80 -6.54 -11.81
CA VAL A 533 6.21 -6.70 -12.18
C VAL A 533 6.86 -5.32 -12.15
N GLY A 534 7.79 -5.10 -11.24
CA GLY A 534 8.36 -3.76 -10.99
C GLY A 534 9.31 -3.22 -12.07
N GLY A 535 9.45 -3.88 -13.22
CA GLY A 535 10.47 -3.53 -14.23
C GLY A 535 9.98 -2.63 -15.36
N PRO A 536 10.91 -2.06 -16.17
CA PRO A 536 10.62 -1.10 -17.22
C PRO A 536 9.43 -1.47 -18.12
N GLY A 537 8.38 -0.65 -18.04
CA GLY A 537 7.17 -0.74 -18.85
C GLY A 537 6.00 -1.47 -18.18
N ASN A 538 6.12 -1.89 -16.91
CA ASN A 538 5.09 -2.58 -16.15
C ASN A 538 4.82 -1.95 -14.77
N GLU A 539 5.53 -0.88 -14.39
CA GLU A 539 5.40 -0.21 -13.09
C GLU A 539 4.00 0.39 -12.87
N ASP A 540 3.28 0.63 -13.96
CA ASP A 540 1.91 1.14 -14.00
C ASP A 540 0.85 0.03 -14.14
N THR A 541 1.24 -1.25 -14.11
CA THR A 541 0.39 -2.37 -14.51
C THR A 541 0.14 -3.33 -13.33
N ALA A 542 -1.14 -3.50 -12.99
CA ALA A 542 -1.64 -4.51 -12.07
C ALA A 542 -2.26 -5.66 -12.87
N VAL A 543 -1.98 -6.90 -12.50
CA VAL A 543 -2.53 -8.10 -13.13
C VAL A 543 -3.46 -8.80 -12.16
N HIS A 544 -4.67 -9.10 -12.62
CA HIS A 544 -5.69 -9.81 -11.86
C HIS A 544 -5.95 -11.14 -12.55
N ASN A 545 -6.00 -12.24 -11.83
CA ASN A 545 -6.17 -13.53 -12.47
C ASN A 545 -6.82 -14.56 -11.54
N VAL A 546 -7.28 -15.66 -12.14
CA VAL A 546 -7.66 -16.86 -11.42
C VAL A 546 -7.08 -18.07 -12.13
N TYR A 547 -6.70 -19.10 -11.37
CA TYR A 547 -6.31 -20.39 -11.93
C TYR A 547 -7.21 -21.52 -11.43
N TYR A 548 -7.52 -22.45 -12.32
CA TYR A 548 -8.42 -23.58 -12.03
C TYR A 548 -8.16 -24.76 -12.96
N ASN A 549 -8.64 -25.95 -12.58
CA ASN A 549 -8.66 -27.10 -13.47
C ASN A 549 -9.90 -27.09 -14.39
N ASN A 550 -9.70 -27.19 -15.70
CA ASN A 550 -10.82 -27.27 -16.65
C ASN A 550 -11.65 -28.54 -16.43
N GLY A 551 -12.89 -28.38 -15.98
CA GLY A 551 -13.81 -29.50 -15.74
C GLY A 551 -13.81 -30.02 -14.31
N GLY A 552 -13.19 -29.33 -13.37
CA GLY A 552 -13.33 -29.60 -11.93
C GLY A 552 -12.37 -30.64 -11.36
N LEU A 553 -12.67 -31.13 -10.16
CA LEU A 553 -11.81 -32.03 -9.36
C LEU A 553 -11.63 -33.41 -9.99
N ASP A 554 -12.66 -33.94 -10.65
CA ASP A 554 -12.65 -35.27 -11.25
C ASP A 554 -12.07 -35.31 -12.68
N ALA A 555 -11.74 -34.14 -13.25
CA ALA A 555 -11.21 -34.04 -14.61
C ALA A 555 -9.69 -34.25 -14.67
N SER A 556 -9.21 -34.67 -15.85
CA SER A 556 -7.78 -34.75 -16.15
C SER A 556 -7.10 -33.38 -15.93
N TYR A 557 -5.84 -33.42 -15.52
CA TYR A 557 -5.01 -32.23 -15.29
C TYR A 557 -4.95 -31.35 -16.54
N SER A 558 -5.59 -30.19 -16.47
CA SER A 558 -5.77 -29.22 -17.54
C SER A 558 -5.91 -27.81 -16.94
N PRO A 559 -4.82 -27.21 -16.41
CA PRO A 559 -4.83 -25.87 -15.86
C PRO A 559 -5.33 -24.85 -16.87
N ARG A 560 -6.13 -23.90 -16.38
CA ARG A 560 -6.61 -22.73 -17.11
C ARG A 560 -6.42 -21.50 -16.26
N SER A 561 -6.30 -20.37 -16.95
CA SER A 561 -6.30 -19.05 -16.36
C SER A 561 -7.37 -18.18 -16.99
N ALA A 562 -7.84 -17.19 -16.25
CA ALA A 562 -8.75 -16.16 -16.76
C ALA A 562 -8.51 -14.85 -16.02
N GLY A 563 -7.68 -14.00 -16.62
CA GLY A 563 -7.24 -12.76 -16.01
C GLY A 563 -7.28 -11.58 -16.96
N THR A 564 -6.89 -10.42 -16.43
CA THR A 564 -6.77 -9.17 -17.15
C THR A 564 -5.64 -8.31 -16.57
N GLU A 565 -5.27 -7.28 -17.31
CA GLU A 565 -4.33 -6.26 -16.87
C GLU A 565 -5.09 -4.94 -16.67
N HIS A 566 -4.77 -4.22 -15.60
CA HIS A 566 -5.21 -2.87 -15.34
C HIS A 566 -4.02 -1.93 -15.29
N LYS A 567 -4.00 -0.94 -16.19
CA LYS A 567 -2.94 0.07 -16.26
C LYS A 567 -3.40 1.40 -15.70
N LEU A 568 -2.57 2.02 -14.87
CA LEU A 568 -2.74 3.39 -14.43
C LEU A 568 -2.57 4.36 -15.60
N SER A 569 -3.21 5.52 -15.51
CA SER A 569 -3.08 6.60 -16.49
C SER A 569 -2.06 7.65 -16.06
N SER A 570 -1.55 8.43 -17.02
CA SER A 570 -0.81 9.68 -16.76
C SER A 570 0.56 9.53 -16.08
N GLY A 571 1.22 8.37 -16.22
CA GLY A 571 2.57 8.16 -15.70
C GLY A 571 2.65 7.85 -14.20
N ALA A 572 1.52 7.56 -13.55
CA ALA A 572 1.50 7.01 -12.19
C ALA A 572 1.96 5.55 -12.18
N THR A 573 2.55 5.12 -11.07
CA THR A 573 3.02 3.75 -10.83
C THR A 573 2.44 3.21 -9.52
N TYR A 574 2.36 1.90 -9.37
CA TYR A 574 1.94 1.26 -8.13
C TYR A 574 3.03 1.26 -7.03
N SER A 575 4.25 1.71 -7.37
CA SER A 575 5.40 1.75 -6.46
C SER A 575 5.59 3.08 -5.75
N ASN A 576 4.89 4.15 -6.16
CA ASN A 576 5.14 5.51 -5.67
C ASN A 576 4.16 5.98 -4.58
N SER A 577 3.02 5.31 -4.39
CA SER A 577 2.00 5.66 -3.38
C SER A 577 1.14 4.44 -3.02
N PHE A 578 0.47 4.48 -1.87
CA PHE A 578 -0.42 3.38 -1.47
C PHE A 578 -1.67 3.31 -2.37
N HIS A 579 -1.99 2.09 -2.79
CA HIS A 579 -3.23 1.74 -3.48
C HIS A 579 -3.97 0.65 -2.72
N VAL A 580 -5.29 0.58 -2.89
CA VAL A 580 -6.10 -0.50 -2.31
C VAL A 580 -6.50 -1.49 -3.38
N PHE A 581 -5.89 -2.67 -3.33
CA PHE A 581 -6.20 -3.79 -4.21
C PHE A 581 -7.30 -4.62 -3.57
N SER A 582 -8.42 -4.77 -4.26
CA SER A 582 -9.60 -5.41 -3.68
C SER A 582 -10.25 -6.45 -4.58
N ILE A 583 -10.94 -7.41 -3.96
CA ILE A 583 -11.94 -8.23 -4.63
C ILE A 583 -13.28 -8.19 -3.92
N GLU A 584 -14.36 -8.33 -4.68
CA GLU A 584 -15.66 -8.81 -4.21
C GLU A 584 -15.95 -10.17 -4.82
N TRP A 585 -15.98 -11.20 -3.97
CA TRP A 585 -16.18 -12.58 -4.33
C TRP A 585 -17.54 -13.07 -3.82
N SER A 586 -18.36 -13.53 -4.76
CA SER A 586 -19.69 -14.06 -4.52
C SER A 586 -19.83 -15.45 -5.14
N PRO A 587 -20.91 -16.19 -4.85
CA PRO A 587 -21.18 -17.47 -5.51
C PRO A 587 -21.26 -17.39 -7.05
N ASP A 588 -21.49 -16.22 -7.64
CA ASP A 588 -21.74 -16.06 -9.07
C ASP A 588 -20.59 -15.39 -9.84
N LYS A 589 -19.76 -14.60 -9.16
CA LYS A 589 -18.68 -13.83 -9.78
C LYS A 589 -17.65 -13.37 -8.78
N ILE A 590 -16.46 -13.07 -9.30
CA ILE A 590 -15.40 -12.32 -8.63
C ILE A 590 -15.26 -10.99 -9.38
N ILE A 591 -15.13 -9.90 -8.65
CA ILE A 591 -14.94 -8.55 -9.17
C ILE A 591 -13.67 -7.99 -8.55
N TRP A 592 -12.78 -7.40 -9.35
CA TRP A 592 -11.55 -6.78 -8.87
C TRP A 592 -11.66 -5.26 -8.92
N TYR A 593 -11.01 -4.62 -7.96
CA TYR A 593 -10.94 -3.18 -7.83
C TYR A 593 -9.52 -2.74 -7.54
N VAL A 594 -9.20 -1.55 -8.02
CA VAL A 594 -8.06 -0.74 -7.57
C VAL A 594 -8.63 0.60 -7.14
N ASP A 595 -8.39 0.99 -5.89
CA ASP A 595 -8.87 2.25 -5.31
C ASP A 595 -10.40 2.44 -5.45
N ASP A 596 -11.15 1.38 -5.14
CA ASP A 596 -12.62 1.24 -5.34
C ASP A 596 -13.11 1.43 -6.78
N VAL A 597 -12.21 1.54 -7.76
CA VAL A 597 -12.56 1.52 -9.19
C VAL A 597 -12.56 0.08 -9.67
N GLN A 598 -13.71 -0.41 -10.12
CA GLN A 598 -13.81 -1.75 -10.71
C GLN A 598 -12.94 -1.87 -11.96
N THR A 599 -11.98 -2.80 -11.95
CA THR A 599 -11.04 -3.05 -13.05
C THR A 599 -11.36 -4.31 -13.83
N HIS A 600 -11.92 -5.33 -13.17
CA HIS A 600 -12.26 -6.61 -13.78
C HIS A 600 -13.51 -7.24 -13.16
N SER A 601 -14.17 -8.11 -13.92
CA SER A 601 -15.20 -9.00 -13.38
C SER A 601 -15.23 -10.30 -14.16
N LEU A 602 -15.29 -11.41 -13.43
CA LEU A 602 -15.32 -12.76 -13.96
C LEU A 602 -16.50 -13.53 -13.37
N SER A 603 -17.28 -14.19 -14.23
CA SER A 603 -18.36 -15.09 -13.78
C SER A 603 -17.79 -16.42 -13.31
N ILE A 604 -18.25 -16.86 -12.13
CA ILE A 604 -18.03 -18.19 -11.55
C ILE A 604 -19.38 -18.87 -11.20
N ALA A 605 -20.45 -18.45 -11.87
CA ALA A 605 -21.80 -18.95 -11.67
C ALA A 605 -21.88 -20.48 -11.79
N ASP A 606 -22.89 -21.06 -11.13
CA ASP A 606 -23.10 -22.50 -11.11
C ASP A 606 -23.20 -23.08 -12.53
N GLY A 607 -22.47 -24.17 -12.76
CA GLY A 607 -22.35 -24.82 -14.07
C GLY A 607 -21.29 -24.21 -14.99
N SER A 608 -20.54 -23.19 -14.57
CA SER A 608 -19.32 -22.77 -15.28
C SER A 608 -18.20 -23.81 -15.14
N ASP A 609 -17.23 -23.77 -16.05
CA ASP A 609 -16.06 -24.66 -16.10
C ASP A 609 -15.10 -24.53 -14.91
N ARG A 610 -15.35 -23.53 -14.07
CA ARG A 610 -14.49 -23.08 -12.97
C ARG A 610 -15.21 -22.96 -11.63
N ALA A 611 -16.54 -23.13 -11.61
CA ALA A 611 -17.36 -22.93 -10.42
C ALA A 611 -16.83 -23.72 -9.22
N GLU A 612 -16.48 -25.00 -9.41
CA GLU A 612 -16.09 -25.88 -8.33
C GLU A 612 -14.88 -25.38 -7.52
N ALA A 613 -13.90 -24.77 -8.19
CA ALA A 613 -12.67 -24.30 -7.58
C ALA A 613 -12.90 -23.10 -6.64
N PHE A 614 -13.92 -22.28 -6.88
CA PHE A 614 -14.16 -21.01 -6.18
C PHE A 614 -15.41 -21.04 -5.30
N ARG A 615 -15.75 -22.22 -4.76
CA ARG A 615 -16.87 -22.45 -3.82
C ARG A 615 -16.41 -23.09 -2.50
N LYS A 616 -15.13 -22.96 -2.19
CA LYS A 616 -14.45 -23.52 -1.01
C LYS A 616 -13.78 -22.40 -0.24
N ASP A 617 -13.33 -22.67 0.97
CA ASP A 617 -12.57 -21.69 1.75
C ASP A 617 -11.21 -21.44 1.10
N PHE A 618 -10.76 -20.19 1.10
CA PHE A 618 -9.46 -19.75 0.63
C PHE A 618 -8.72 -19.05 1.76
N PHE A 619 -7.40 -19.18 1.78
CA PHE A 619 -6.51 -18.42 2.65
C PHE A 619 -5.72 -17.39 1.83
N LEU A 620 -5.25 -16.33 2.48
CA LEU A 620 -4.48 -15.25 1.87
C LEU A 620 -3.00 -15.58 1.81
N ILE A 621 -2.30 -15.05 0.81
CA ILE A 621 -0.86 -15.13 0.61
C ILE A 621 -0.33 -13.77 0.14
N LEU A 622 0.72 -13.27 0.80
CA LEU A 622 1.43 -12.05 0.44
C LEU A 622 2.91 -12.39 0.26
N ASN A 623 3.51 -12.01 -0.87
CA ASN A 623 4.94 -12.22 -1.10
C ASN A 623 5.54 -11.23 -2.11
N VAL A 624 6.87 -11.14 -2.09
CA VAL A 624 7.67 -10.53 -3.16
C VAL A 624 8.62 -11.58 -3.71
N ALA A 625 8.32 -12.13 -4.89
CA ALA A 625 9.20 -13.05 -5.61
C ALA A 625 10.32 -12.30 -6.34
N ILE A 626 11.43 -12.99 -6.59
CA ILE A 626 12.60 -12.44 -7.28
C ILE A 626 12.96 -13.36 -8.44
N GLY A 627 12.87 -12.84 -9.67
CA GLY A 627 13.02 -13.63 -10.87
C GLY A 627 11.82 -14.55 -11.13
N GLY A 628 11.99 -15.44 -12.10
CA GLY A 628 10.94 -16.35 -12.58
C GLY A 628 10.65 -16.16 -14.06
N ASP A 629 9.87 -17.07 -14.63
CA ASP A 629 9.59 -17.13 -16.07
C ASP A 629 8.86 -15.88 -16.57
N TRP A 630 7.95 -15.32 -15.77
CA TRP A 630 7.15 -14.16 -16.12
C TRP A 630 7.86 -12.81 -15.88
N PRO A 631 8.34 -12.48 -14.66
CA PRO A 631 9.02 -11.20 -14.42
C PRO A 631 10.42 -11.13 -15.08
N GLY A 632 11.02 -12.29 -15.38
CA GLY A 632 12.42 -12.42 -15.80
C GLY A 632 13.40 -12.13 -14.66
N SER A 633 14.68 -12.43 -14.85
CA SER A 633 15.68 -12.22 -13.79
C SER A 633 15.95 -10.74 -13.51
N PRO A 634 16.36 -10.40 -12.27
CA PRO A 634 16.97 -9.12 -11.97
C PRO A 634 18.16 -8.82 -12.88
N VAL A 635 18.26 -7.57 -13.33
CA VAL A 635 19.39 -7.01 -14.08
C VAL A 635 20.30 -6.19 -13.16
N THR A 636 21.47 -5.76 -13.63
CA THR A 636 22.42 -4.95 -12.85
C THR A 636 21.79 -3.68 -12.26
N ALA A 637 20.85 -3.05 -12.97
CA ALA A 637 20.13 -1.86 -12.52
C ALA A 637 19.00 -2.17 -11.49
N THR A 638 18.75 -3.44 -11.16
CA THR A 638 17.72 -3.79 -10.16
C THR A 638 18.26 -3.49 -8.78
N GLN A 639 17.62 -2.54 -8.10
CA GLN A 639 17.98 -2.15 -6.75
C GLN A 639 17.45 -3.17 -5.73
N PHE A 640 18.18 -3.30 -4.63
CA PHE A 640 17.81 -4.05 -3.43
C PHE A 640 18.22 -3.18 -2.20
N PRO A 641 17.81 -3.50 -0.98
CA PRO A 641 16.52 -4.12 -0.75
C PRO A 641 15.40 -3.32 -1.44
N ARG A 642 14.40 -4.04 -1.94
CA ARG A 642 13.15 -3.50 -2.49
C ARG A 642 12.04 -4.40 -1.98
N GLY A 643 10.80 -3.98 -2.01
CA GLY A 643 9.77 -4.79 -1.39
C GLY A 643 8.39 -4.19 -1.44
N MET A 644 7.48 -4.86 -0.75
CA MET A 644 6.08 -4.47 -0.64
C MET A 644 5.84 -3.95 0.77
N LEU A 645 5.23 -2.76 0.87
CA LEU A 645 4.70 -2.24 2.14
C LEU A 645 3.20 -2.46 2.15
N VAL A 646 2.67 -2.96 3.26
CA VAL A 646 1.24 -3.21 3.43
C VAL A 646 0.77 -2.50 4.68
N ASP A 647 -0.20 -1.61 4.52
CA ASP A 647 -0.79 -0.83 5.60
C ASP A 647 -1.88 -1.62 6.33
N TYR A 648 -2.73 -2.33 5.58
CA TYR A 648 -3.70 -3.23 6.18
C TYR A 648 -4.16 -4.32 5.23
N VAL A 649 -4.67 -5.39 5.83
CA VAL A 649 -5.43 -6.46 5.18
C VAL A 649 -6.78 -6.55 5.89
N ARG A 650 -7.89 -6.35 5.18
CA ARG A 650 -9.25 -6.42 5.74
C ARG A 650 -10.12 -7.36 4.92
N VAL A 651 -10.87 -8.23 5.60
CA VAL A 651 -11.82 -9.16 4.99
C VAL A 651 -13.20 -8.96 5.58
N PHE A 652 -14.17 -8.79 4.71
CA PHE A 652 -15.55 -8.53 5.03
C PHE A 652 -16.45 -9.60 4.44
N GLN A 653 -17.42 -10.11 5.18
CA GLN A 653 -18.41 -11.07 4.65
C GLN A 653 -19.83 -10.53 4.78
N LEU A 654 -20.71 -10.94 3.87
CA LEU A 654 -22.13 -10.58 3.96
C LEU A 654 -22.67 -10.97 5.34
N THR A 655 -23.33 -10.01 5.97
CA THR A 655 -23.95 -10.20 7.28
C THR A 655 -25.08 -11.23 7.12
N PRO A 656 -25.10 -12.31 7.91
CA PRO A 656 -26.09 -13.40 7.80
C PRO A 656 -27.55 -12.97 7.88
#